data_AF-A0AAV8GEJ0-F1
#
_entry.id   AF-A0AAV8GEJ0-F1
#
_cell.length_a   1.000
_cell.length_b   1.000
_cell.length_c   1.000
_cell.angle_alpha   90.00
_cell.angle_beta   90.00
_cell.angle_gamma   90.00
#
_symmetry.space_group_name_H-M   'P 1'
#
loop_
_entity.id
_entity.type
_entity.pdbx_description
1 polymer ?
#
loop_
_entity_poly.entity_id
_entity_poly.type
_entity_poly.pdbx_seq_one_letter_code
_entity_poly.pdbx_strand_id
1 'polypeptide(L)'
;MTEPSFRCPLSLCTLPPPLTSRSGTSLLTLSFSFSFNCHLTLSLSLSIPSPIKLTPRANPNDTHLSSHTESKLELFGFDSLVNILGLKSMTGEQVAMPSSPRDGEDVAITIGRPKETGPKLGTLMGVFVPCLQNILGIIYYIRFSWIVGMGGIGQSLLLVAFCGSCTFLTSISLSAIATNGAMKGGGPYYLIGRALGPEVGVSIGLCFFLGNAVAGAMYVLGAVETFLDAVPAAGFFQESVTVVNNTLANGTASAGATTISTPSLHDLQVYGVIVTILLCFIVFGGVKIINRVAPAFLVPVLFSLFCIFIGILVAPRHNAPSGVTGLRASTFKDNWSSDYQPTNNAGVPDPSGSISWDFNALVGLFFPAVTGIMAGSNRSASLKDTQRSIPVGTLAATLTTTTMYFISVLLFGALATREELLTNRLLTATVAWPVPAIIYIGIILSTLGAALQSLTGAPRLLAAIANDDILPVLNYFKVSEGGEPHLATLFTAFICIGCVVIGNLDLITPTITMFFLLCYAGVNLSCFLLDLLDAPSWRPRWKFHHWSFSLVGALLCIVIMFSISWAFTVVSLALASLIYYYVSIKGKAGDWGDGFKSAYFQLALRSLRSLGARYFRNAANQVHPKNWYPIPLIFCRPWGKLPENVPCHPKLADFANFMKKKGRGMSIFVSILDGDYPSRAEDAKVMCHQLATYIEYKKCEGVAEIVVAPTMSDGFRSVVQTMGLGNLKPNIVVMRYPEIWRRENLTQIPSTFVSIINDCIIANKAVVIVKGLDEWPNEYQRQYGTIDLYWIVRDGGLMLLLSQILLTKASFESCKIQVFCIAEEDTEAEELKSDVKKFLYDLRMQAEVIVVTMSGSQGQDDSIEAFSAAQRRIASYLADMKAAANGGPLMADGKQVMVNEQQVEKFLYTTLKLNSTILRYSRMAAVVLVSLPPPPLNHPAYFYMEYMDLLVENVPRMLIVRGYRRDVVTLFT
;
A
#
# COMPACT_ATOMS: atom_id res chain seq x y z
N MET A 1 31.85 65.06 -23.34
CA MET A 1 31.02 64.14 -24.14
C MET A 1 31.97 63.36 -25.03
N THR A 2 32.10 62.04 -24.98
CA THR A 2 31.55 61.02 -24.04
C THR A 2 32.42 59.74 -24.19
N GLU A 3 32.53 58.90 -23.15
CA GLU A 3 33.49 57.78 -23.13
C GLU A 3 33.01 56.48 -23.85
N PRO A 4 33.90 55.48 -24.12
CA PRO A 4 33.71 54.50 -25.20
C PRO A 4 33.79 53.00 -24.76
N SER A 5 34.02 52.11 -25.75
CA SER A 5 34.57 50.72 -25.69
C SER A 5 33.61 49.50 -25.63
N PHE A 6 33.94 48.30 -26.14
CA PHE A 6 34.52 47.93 -27.46
C PHE A 6 34.37 46.41 -27.80
N ARG A 7 34.05 46.10 -29.08
CA ARG A 7 34.36 44.87 -29.88
C ARG A 7 33.78 43.47 -29.57
N CYS A 8 33.86 42.63 -30.62
CA CYS A 8 33.36 41.25 -30.81
C CYS A 8 34.56 40.32 -31.21
N PRO A 9 34.40 39.25 -32.02
CA PRO A 9 33.87 37.89 -31.73
C PRO A 9 34.88 36.75 -32.09
N LEU A 10 34.52 35.46 -31.89
CA LEU A 10 34.80 34.33 -32.83
C LEU A 10 34.25 32.95 -32.34
N SER A 11 34.40 31.92 -33.18
CA SER A 11 33.84 30.56 -33.03
C SER A 11 34.78 29.47 -33.61
N LEU A 12 34.81 28.24 -33.06
CA LEU A 12 35.00 26.99 -33.83
C LEU A 12 34.71 25.70 -33.01
N CYS A 13 34.81 24.52 -33.65
CA CYS A 13 34.47 23.17 -33.14
C CYS A 13 35.71 22.32 -32.80
N THR A 14 35.57 21.14 -32.15
CA THR A 14 36.20 19.83 -32.52
C THR A 14 35.94 18.66 -31.53
N LEU A 15 36.26 17.42 -31.98
CA LEU A 15 36.28 16.07 -31.36
C LEU A 15 37.20 15.19 -32.26
N PRO A 16 37.70 13.96 -31.92
CA PRO A 16 37.92 13.23 -30.65
C PRO A 16 39.47 12.96 -30.44
N PRO A 17 40.13 11.76 -30.38
CA PRO A 17 39.81 10.41 -29.83
C PRO A 17 40.73 9.82 -28.68
N PRO A 18 41.81 8.97 -28.83
CA PRO A 18 41.97 7.79 -27.92
C PRO A 18 43.38 7.45 -27.32
N LEU A 19 43.44 6.34 -26.55
CA LEU A 19 44.63 5.62 -25.99
C LEU A 19 45.30 6.27 -24.74
N THR A 20 45.90 5.59 -23.74
CA THR A 20 46.08 4.14 -23.44
C THR A 20 46.22 3.87 -21.92
N SER A 21 45.85 2.64 -21.50
CA SER A 21 46.23 1.89 -20.27
C SER A 21 47.03 2.52 -19.10
N ARG A 22 46.54 2.33 -17.86
CA ARG A 22 47.26 1.54 -16.83
C ARG A 22 46.34 1.06 -15.68
N SER A 23 46.81 0.04 -14.96
CA SER A 23 46.13 -0.64 -13.84
C SER A 23 46.24 0.12 -12.52
N GLY A 24 45.20 0.02 -11.66
CA GLY A 24 45.25 0.55 -10.29
C GLY A 24 44.07 0.08 -9.43
N THR A 25 44.23 -1.03 -8.71
CA THR A 25 43.31 -1.45 -7.65
C THR A 25 43.51 -0.59 -6.41
N SER A 26 42.45 0.08 -5.95
CA SER A 26 42.48 0.86 -4.70
C SER A 26 41.21 0.59 -3.88
N LEU A 27 41.38 0.09 -2.66
CA LEU A 27 40.31 0.10 -1.64
C LEU A 27 39.95 1.56 -1.33
N LEU A 28 38.66 1.88 -1.29
CA LEU A 28 38.21 3.21 -0.90
C LEU A 28 37.95 3.23 0.62
N THR A 29 39.05 3.37 1.37
CA THR A 29 39.06 3.39 2.84
C THR A 29 38.36 4.65 3.37
N LEU A 30 37.12 4.50 3.86
CA LEU A 30 36.36 5.60 4.45
C LEU A 30 36.82 5.89 5.89
N SER A 31 37.89 6.69 6.02
CA SER A 31 38.41 7.18 7.29
C SER A 31 37.46 8.18 7.95
N PHE A 32 36.63 7.72 8.89
CA PHE A 32 35.87 8.59 9.78
C PHE A 32 36.80 9.25 10.82
N SER A 33 37.08 10.54 10.64
CA SER A 33 37.87 11.32 11.61
C SER A 33 36.97 11.88 12.72
N PHE A 34 36.86 11.16 13.84
CA PHE A 34 36.24 11.69 15.07
C PHE A 34 37.21 12.66 15.76
N SER A 35 36.84 13.93 15.88
CA SER A 35 37.54 14.90 16.73
C SER A 35 36.74 15.12 18.02
N PHE A 36 37.14 14.43 19.10
CA PHE A 36 36.68 14.77 20.45
C PHE A 36 37.26 16.14 20.84
N ASN A 37 36.45 16.98 21.47
CA ASN A 37 36.99 18.05 22.31
C ASN A 37 36.02 18.35 23.47
N CYS A 38 36.41 17.98 24.68
CA CYS A 38 35.61 18.18 25.88
C CYS A 38 36.00 19.49 26.57
N HIS A 39 35.06 20.42 26.70
CA HIS A 39 35.08 21.38 27.80
C HIS A 39 33.69 21.48 28.40
N LEU A 40 33.59 21.10 29.68
CA LEU A 40 32.36 21.11 30.46
C LEU A 40 32.30 22.39 31.29
N THR A 41 31.39 23.30 30.95
CA THR A 41 31.16 24.52 31.74
C THR A 41 29.66 24.64 32.05
N LEU A 42 29.30 24.43 33.31
CA LEU A 42 27.92 24.55 33.80
C LEU A 42 27.58 26.03 34.04
N SER A 43 26.62 26.56 33.27
CA SER A 43 25.97 27.84 33.54
C SER A 43 24.46 27.68 33.45
N LEU A 44 23.76 27.74 34.60
CA LEU A 44 22.31 27.88 34.62
C LEU A 44 21.94 29.29 34.17
N SER A 45 20.99 29.40 33.24
CA SER A 45 20.32 30.66 32.93
C SER A 45 18.83 30.37 32.68
N LEU A 46 18.04 30.48 33.74
CA LEU A 46 16.59 30.56 33.61
C LEU A 46 16.22 31.89 32.94
N SER A 47 15.18 31.90 32.12
CA SER A 47 14.54 33.13 31.66
C SER A 47 13.04 32.90 31.54
N ILE A 48 12.30 33.47 32.49
CA ILE A 48 10.84 33.44 32.56
C ILE A 48 10.34 34.88 32.36
N PRO A 49 9.56 35.17 31.31
CA PRO A 49 8.79 36.40 31.25
C PRO A 49 7.45 36.20 32.01
N SER A 50 7.38 36.71 33.25
CA SER A 50 6.16 36.76 34.07
C SER A 50 5.41 38.10 33.91
N PRO A 51 4.08 38.17 34.14
CA PRO A 51 3.23 39.20 33.53
C PRO A 51 3.21 40.55 34.25
N ILE A 52 2.93 41.61 33.50
CA ILE A 52 2.59 42.94 34.00
C ILE A 52 1.12 42.96 34.46
N LYS A 53 0.86 43.49 35.65
CA LYS A 53 -0.48 43.73 36.20
C LYS A 53 -0.99 45.11 35.76
N LEU A 54 -2.32 45.23 35.65
CA LEU A 54 -3.04 46.50 35.83
C LEU A 54 -4.24 46.26 36.75
N THR A 55 -4.53 47.22 37.64
CA THR A 55 -5.49 47.08 38.75
C THR A 55 -6.61 48.13 38.69
N PRO A 56 -7.84 47.83 39.16
CA PRO A 56 -9.01 48.70 38.95
C PRO A 56 -9.37 49.61 40.14
N ARG A 57 -9.87 50.83 39.83
CA ARG A 57 -10.82 51.72 40.58
C ARG A 57 -10.75 53.15 40.02
N ALA A 58 -11.75 54.04 40.09
CA ALA A 58 -13.22 53.93 40.10
C ALA A 58 -13.87 55.34 40.04
N ASN A 59 -15.05 55.47 39.39
CA ASN A 59 -16.09 56.52 39.58
C ASN A 59 -15.75 58.01 39.23
N PRO A 60 -16.76 58.91 39.09
CA PRO A 60 -18.17 58.74 38.65
C PRO A 60 -18.67 59.81 37.62
N ASN A 61 -19.97 59.70 37.22
CA ASN A 61 -20.83 60.72 36.54
C ASN A 61 -20.39 61.15 35.11
N ASP A 62 -21.25 61.20 34.09
CA ASP A 62 -22.48 62.03 33.98
C ASP A 62 -23.61 61.38 33.13
N THR A 63 -24.77 62.03 33.08
CA THR A 63 -25.99 61.60 32.36
C THR A 63 -26.30 62.49 31.15
N HIS A 64 -26.79 61.93 30.02
CA HIS A 64 -27.90 62.57 29.26
C HIS A 64 -28.62 61.65 28.23
N LEU A 65 -29.88 62.02 28.03
CA LEU A 65 -31.04 61.45 27.33
C LEU A 65 -30.94 61.26 25.78
N SER A 66 -31.78 60.36 25.22
CA SER A 66 -32.40 60.38 23.85
C SER A 66 -31.51 60.32 22.57
N SER A 67 -31.95 59.85 21.39
CA SER A 67 -33.10 59.04 20.96
C SER A 67 -32.99 58.59 19.48
N HIS A 68 -33.66 57.49 19.11
CA HIS A 68 -34.22 57.17 17.77
C HIS A 68 -33.32 56.96 16.51
N THR A 69 -33.45 55.72 15.98
CA THR A 69 -33.72 55.38 14.55
C THR A 69 -32.56 55.17 13.54
N GLU A 70 -32.46 53.88 13.14
CA GLU A 70 -32.08 53.30 11.83
C GLU A 70 -30.64 53.18 11.29
N SER A 71 -30.47 52.00 10.65
CA SER A 71 -29.56 51.67 9.54
C SER A 71 -28.04 51.61 9.81
N LYS A 72 -27.53 50.40 10.05
CA LYS A 72 -26.22 50.00 9.51
C LYS A 72 -26.05 48.49 9.34
N LEU A 73 -25.33 48.15 8.28
CA LEU A 73 -24.90 46.81 7.87
C LEU A 73 -24.40 45.94 9.03
N GLU A 74 -24.95 44.74 9.14
CA GLU A 74 -24.17 43.60 9.65
C GLU A 74 -23.26 43.10 8.53
N LEU A 75 -21.94 43.18 8.71
CA LEU A 75 -20.95 42.63 7.78
C LEU A 75 -19.80 41.99 8.56
N PHE A 76 -19.85 40.66 8.66
CA PHE A 76 -18.83 39.77 9.23
C PHE A 76 -18.38 40.06 10.67
N GLY A 77 -19.26 39.77 11.63
CA GLY A 77 -18.83 39.40 12.98
C GLY A 77 -18.17 38.01 12.98
N PHE A 78 -16.87 37.96 13.25
CA PHE A 78 -16.15 36.72 13.55
C PHE A 78 -16.45 36.29 15.00
N ASP A 79 -17.36 35.32 15.20
CA ASP A 79 -17.26 34.29 16.27
C ASP A 79 -18.49 33.36 16.32
N SER A 80 -18.44 32.22 15.60
CA SER A 80 -19.21 30.99 15.94
C SER A 80 -18.77 29.78 15.08
N LEU A 81 -17.53 29.32 15.25
CA LEU A 81 -17.01 28.16 14.47
C LEU A 81 -16.22 27.15 15.32
N VAL A 82 -16.63 26.99 16.59
CA VAL A 82 -16.00 26.06 17.56
C VAL A 82 -17.00 25.09 18.21
N ASN A 83 -18.32 25.34 18.13
CA ASN A 83 -19.33 24.66 18.97
C ASN A 83 -20.41 23.84 18.23
N ILE A 84 -20.32 23.65 16.91
CA ILE A 84 -21.21 22.72 16.18
C ILE A 84 -20.37 21.78 15.30
N LEU A 85 -19.86 20.69 15.92
CA LEU A 85 -19.78 19.31 15.39
C LEU A 85 -18.84 18.41 16.23
N GLY A 86 -19.33 17.24 16.64
CA GLY A 86 -18.55 16.01 16.85
C GLY A 86 -17.57 15.89 18.04
N LEU A 87 -17.11 16.98 18.67
CA LEU A 87 -15.96 16.92 19.59
C LEU A 87 -16.26 16.61 21.08
N LYS A 88 -17.52 16.31 21.46
CA LYS A 88 -17.90 15.96 22.85
C LYS A 88 -18.43 14.53 23.04
N SER A 89 -18.30 13.66 22.04
CA SER A 89 -18.66 12.22 22.13
C SER A 89 -17.45 11.26 22.11
N MET A 90 -16.21 11.78 22.08
CA MET A 90 -14.98 10.96 22.06
C MET A 90 -14.18 10.98 23.38
N THR A 91 -14.74 11.55 24.45
CA THR A 91 -14.12 11.60 25.79
C THR A 91 -15.04 11.14 26.92
N GLY A 92 -16.27 10.72 26.61
CA GLY A 92 -17.10 9.89 27.48
C GLY A 92 -16.84 8.40 27.21
N GLU A 93 -17.21 7.53 28.14
CA GLU A 93 -16.99 6.09 28.03
C GLU A 93 -17.75 5.48 26.84
N GLN A 94 -17.07 4.63 26.05
CA GLN A 94 -17.74 3.86 25.00
C GLN A 94 -18.57 2.73 25.63
N VAL A 95 -19.85 3.00 25.85
CA VAL A 95 -20.86 1.93 25.91
C VAL A 95 -20.87 1.25 24.54
N ALA A 96 -20.71 -0.07 24.51
CA ALA A 96 -20.76 -0.83 23.27
C ALA A 96 -22.17 -0.79 22.67
N MET A 97 -22.28 -0.38 21.41
CA MET A 97 -23.50 -0.62 20.64
C MET A 97 -23.67 -2.14 20.44
N PRO A 98 -24.86 -2.71 20.67
CA PRO A 98 -25.16 -4.07 20.22
C PRO A 98 -25.00 -4.18 18.71
N SER A 99 -24.58 -5.36 18.24
CA SER A 99 -24.75 -5.74 16.84
C SER A 99 -26.24 -5.84 16.48
N SER A 100 -26.57 -5.74 15.19
CA SER A 100 -27.95 -5.72 14.68
C SER A 100 -28.80 -6.87 15.24
N PRO A 101 -30.05 -6.61 15.69
CA PRO A 101 -30.90 -7.66 16.22
C PRO A 101 -31.28 -8.66 15.11
N ARG A 102 -31.21 -9.95 15.46
CA ARG A 102 -32.00 -11.00 14.83
C ARG A 102 -32.74 -11.74 15.93
N ASP A 103 -34.06 -11.73 15.81
CA ASP A 103 -35.01 -12.67 16.39
C ASP A 103 -34.98 -12.87 17.92
N GLY A 104 -35.57 -11.90 18.63
CA GLY A 104 -36.51 -12.15 19.73
C GLY A 104 -36.03 -12.84 21.02
N GLU A 105 -35.56 -12.04 21.99
CA GLU A 105 -35.60 -12.37 23.42
C GLU A 105 -35.75 -11.08 24.26
N ASP A 106 -36.54 -11.12 25.34
CA ASP A 106 -36.95 -9.93 26.10
C ASP A 106 -35.87 -9.44 27.08
N VAL A 107 -35.33 -8.25 26.83
CA VAL A 107 -34.24 -7.67 27.65
C VAL A 107 -34.78 -6.87 28.85
N ALA A 108 -34.82 -7.50 30.01
CA ALA A 108 -35.04 -6.80 31.29
C ALA A 108 -33.81 -5.95 31.67
N ILE A 109 -33.99 -4.64 31.86
CA ILE A 109 -32.89 -3.70 32.11
C ILE A 109 -32.40 -3.80 33.56
N THR A 110 -31.30 -4.52 33.79
CA THR A 110 -30.51 -4.45 35.03
C THR A 110 -29.33 -3.48 34.89
N ILE A 111 -29.30 -2.45 35.73
CA ILE A 111 -28.26 -1.41 35.73
C ILE A 111 -26.96 -1.96 36.36
N GLY A 112 -26.03 -2.40 35.51
CA GLY A 112 -24.71 -2.86 35.94
C GLY A 112 -23.79 -1.74 36.43
N ARG A 113 -23.09 -1.94 37.56
CA ARG A 113 -22.05 -1.03 38.03
C ARG A 113 -20.86 -1.01 37.06
N PRO A 114 -20.16 0.14 36.90
CA PRO A 114 -18.92 0.19 36.12
C PRO A 114 -17.86 -0.74 36.71
N LYS A 115 -17.19 -1.48 35.83
CA LYS A 115 -16.19 -2.52 36.17
C LYS A 115 -14.86 -1.85 36.52
N GLU A 116 -14.43 -1.92 37.78
CA GLU A 116 -13.18 -1.30 38.23
C GLU A 116 -11.99 -1.70 37.35
N THR A 117 -11.35 -0.70 36.73
CA THR A 117 -10.17 -0.95 35.90
C THR A 117 -8.94 -1.07 36.79
N GLY A 118 -8.38 -2.29 36.85
CA GLY A 118 -7.21 -2.59 37.67
C GLY A 118 -5.98 -1.73 37.32
N PRO A 119 -5.01 -1.62 38.26
CA PRO A 119 -3.90 -0.68 38.15
C PRO A 119 -3.06 -0.88 36.88
N LYS A 120 -3.01 0.16 36.03
CA LYS A 120 -2.24 0.17 34.78
C LYS A 120 -0.74 0.37 35.04
N LEU A 121 0.09 -0.35 34.29
CA LEU A 121 1.55 -0.36 34.40
C LEU A 121 2.19 0.90 33.79
N GLY A 122 3.25 1.40 34.43
CA GLY A 122 4.10 2.46 33.88
C GLY A 122 5.27 1.92 33.04
N THR A 123 6.02 2.80 32.35
CA THR A 123 7.10 2.46 31.42
C THR A 123 8.12 1.44 31.95
N LEU A 124 8.55 1.59 33.20
CA LEU A 124 9.59 0.75 33.80
C LEU A 124 9.12 -0.71 33.93
N MET A 125 8.06 -0.96 34.71
CA MET A 125 7.53 -2.30 34.96
C MET A 125 6.73 -2.90 33.80
N GLY A 126 6.17 -2.05 32.92
CA GLY A 126 5.32 -2.47 31.81
C GLY A 126 6.06 -2.75 30.51
N VAL A 127 7.20 -2.10 30.26
CA VAL A 127 7.95 -2.19 28.99
C VAL A 127 9.44 -2.50 29.21
N PHE A 128 10.15 -1.65 29.95
CA PHE A 128 11.61 -1.79 30.10
C PHE A 128 11.99 -3.12 30.78
N VAL A 129 11.39 -3.44 31.92
CA VAL A 129 11.64 -4.69 32.66
C VAL A 129 11.30 -5.94 31.84
N PRO A 130 10.11 -6.06 31.22
CA PRO A 130 9.81 -7.19 30.34
C PRO A 130 10.78 -7.35 29.17
N CYS A 131 11.14 -6.27 28.46
CA CYS A 131 12.12 -6.33 27.37
C CYS A 131 13.50 -6.75 27.89
N LEU A 132 13.98 -6.13 28.98
CA LEU A 132 15.28 -6.43 29.59
C LEU A 132 15.38 -7.91 29.98
N GLN A 133 14.34 -8.46 30.63
CA GLN A 133 14.31 -9.88 31.03
C GLN A 133 14.24 -10.84 29.82
N ASN A 134 13.57 -10.47 28.73
CA ASN A 134 13.43 -11.33 27.56
C ASN A 134 14.67 -11.30 26.63
N ILE A 135 15.44 -10.20 26.68
CA ILE A 135 16.75 -10.11 26.00
C ILE A 135 17.83 -10.88 26.78
N LEU A 136 17.84 -10.79 28.12
CA LEU A 136 18.86 -11.38 29.01
C LEU A 136 18.62 -12.88 29.29
N GLY A 137 18.57 -13.69 28.22
CA GLY A 137 18.42 -15.14 28.27
C GLY A 137 19.73 -15.92 28.50
N ILE A 138 19.63 -17.25 28.46
CA ILE A 138 20.71 -18.23 28.67
C ILE A 138 22.02 -17.92 27.91
N ILE A 139 21.93 -17.44 26.67
CA ILE A 139 23.09 -17.26 25.78
C ILE A 139 24.15 -16.35 26.44
N TYR A 140 23.74 -15.32 27.20
CA TYR A 140 24.68 -14.46 27.91
C TYR A 140 25.51 -15.19 28.98
N TYR A 141 24.91 -16.16 29.67
CA TYR A 141 25.55 -16.81 30.81
C TYR A 141 26.42 -18.02 30.41
N ILE A 142 26.00 -18.78 29.40
CA ILE A 142 26.64 -20.07 29.05
C ILE A 142 27.40 -20.03 27.72
N ARG A 143 26.87 -19.35 26.69
CA ARG A 143 27.48 -19.34 25.34
C ARG A 143 28.35 -18.10 25.08
N PHE A 144 28.20 -17.01 25.83
CA PHE A 144 28.86 -15.74 25.53
C PHE A 144 30.39 -15.76 25.74
N SER A 145 30.88 -16.36 26.81
CA SER A 145 32.33 -16.58 27.04
C SER A 145 32.94 -17.41 25.91
N TRP A 146 32.25 -18.49 25.53
CA TRP A 146 32.66 -19.39 24.44
C TRP A 146 32.67 -18.70 23.07
N ILE A 147 31.67 -17.85 22.77
CA ILE A 147 31.64 -16.99 21.56
C ILE A 147 32.88 -16.08 21.51
N VAL A 148 33.26 -15.47 22.65
CA VAL A 148 34.47 -14.63 22.77
C VAL A 148 35.75 -15.44 22.62
N GLY A 149 35.78 -16.69 23.09
CA GLY A 149 36.87 -17.63 22.84
C GLY A 149 37.05 -17.94 21.35
N MET A 150 35.99 -18.39 20.66
CA MET A 150 36.03 -18.80 19.26
C MET A 150 36.34 -17.62 18.32
N GLY A 151 35.48 -16.61 18.30
CA GLY A 151 35.60 -15.46 17.40
C GLY A 151 36.70 -14.47 17.79
N GLY A 152 37.28 -14.61 18.99
CA GLY A 152 38.16 -13.61 19.59
C GLY A 152 37.42 -12.30 19.89
N ILE A 153 38.12 -11.36 20.52
CA ILE A 153 37.57 -10.05 20.87
C ILE A 153 37.12 -9.29 19.61
N GLY A 154 37.96 -9.28 18.56
CA GLY A 154 37.70 -8.49 17.34
C GLY A 154 36.39 -8.86 16.63
N GLN A 155 36.16 -10.15 16.35
CA GLN A 155 34.92 -10.56 15.68
C GLN A 155 33.72 -10.56 16.62
N SER A 156 33.91 -10.78 17.93
CA SER A 156 32.82 -10.69 18.91
C SER A 156 32.28 -9.27 19.07
N LEU A 157 33.14 -8.24 19.01
CA LEU A 157 32.71 -6.85 18.96
C LEU A 157 31.91 -6.56 17.67
N LEU A 158 32.35 -7.06 16.52
CA LEU A 158 31.63 -6.94 15.25
C LEU A 158 30.26 -7.64 15.29
N LEU A 159 30.20 -8.86 15.85
CA LEU A 159 29.00 -9.66 16.05
C LEU A 159 27.95 -8.93 16.91
N VAL A 160 28.37 -8.38 18.05
CA VAL A 160 27.50 -7.57 18.92
C VAL A 160 27.03 -6.29 18.20
N ALA A 161 27.90 -5.60 17.46
CA ALA A 161 27.53 -4.42 16.68
C ALA A 161 26.51 -4.75 15.56
N PHE A 162 26.71 -5.84 14.84
CA PHE A 162 25.89 -6.27 13.71
C PHE A 162 24.49 -6.70 14.17
N CYS A 163 24.40 -7.53 15.20
CA CYS A 163 23.13 -7.97 15.76
C CYS A 163 22.40 -6.84 16.51
N GLY A 164 23.13 -6.05 17.32
CA GLY A 164 22.57 -4.94 18.09
C GLY A 164 22.08 -3.78 17.22
N SER A 165 22.74 -3.46 16.10
CA SER A 165 22.26 -2.44 15.16
C SER A 165 20.98 -2.87 14.44
N CYS A 166 20.85 -4.14 14.07
CA CYS A 166 19.63 -4.73 13.50
C CYS A 166 18.42 -4.55 14.45
N THR A 167 18.60 -4.88 15.74
CA THR A 167 17.52 -4.74 16.73
C THR A 167 17.28 -3.29 17.14
N PHE A 168 18.30 -2.43 17.15
CA PHE A 168 18.15 -0.98 17.39
C PHE A 168 17.34 -0.29 16.29
N LEU A 169 17.64 -0.53 15.01
CA LEU A 169 16.86 -0.01 13.88
C LEU A 169 15.40 -0.52 13.93
N THR A 170 15.21 -1.80 14.26
CA THR A 170 13.87 -2.38 14.44
C THR A 170 13.11 -1.76 15.61
N SER A 171 13.79 -1.42 16.71
CA SER A 171 13.22 -0.68 17.85
C SER A 171 12.83 0.76 17.48
N ILE A 172 13.50 1.41 16.53
CA ILE A 172 13.08 2.71 15.97
C ILE A 172 11.81 2.54 15.12
N SER A 173 11.77 1.58 14.20
CA SER A 173 10.59 1.30 13.37
C SER A 173 9.37 0.94 14.24
N LEU A 174 9.53 0.06 15.24
CA LEU A 174 8.50 -0.28 16.21
C LEU A 174 8.04 0.94 17.02
N SER A 175 8.94 1.85 17.36
CA SER A 175 8.60 3.12 18.03
C SER A 175 7.75 4.02 17.14
N ALA A 176 8.04 4.10 15.83
CA ALA A 176 7.25 4.87 14.89
C ALA A 176 5.81 4.35 14.82
N ILE A 177 5.61 3.03 14.61
CA ILE A 177 4.28 2.40 14.58
C ILE A 177 3.56 2.58 15.92
N ALA A 178 4.26 2.43 17.05
CA ALA A 178 3.68 2.66 18.38
C ALA A 178 3.20 4.12 18.60
N THR A 179 3.81 5.10 17.93
CA THR A 179 3.29 6.49 17.97
C THR A 179 2.18 6.77 16.95
N ASN A 180 1.84 5.83 16.08
CA ASN A 180 0.84 6.02 15.03
C ASN A 180 -0.58 5.63 15.49
N GLY A 181 -1.37 6.64 15.85
CA GLY A 181 -2.80 6.45 16.18
C GLY A 181 -3.07 5.78 17.54
N ALA A 182 -4.29 5.30 17.73
CA ALA A 182 -4.76 4.74 19.00
C ALA A 182 -4.56 3.21 19.07
N MET A 183 -3.67 2.77 19.96
CA MET A 183 -3.47 1.35 20.26
C MET A 183 -4.66 0.76 21.05
N LYS A 184 -5.14 -0.41 20.60
CA LYS A 184 -5.88 -1.37 21.44
C LYS A 184 -4.92 -2.49 21.88
N GLY A 185 -5.41 -3.39 22.73
CA GLY A 185 -4.65 -4.56 23.20
C GLY A 185 -4.53 -5.67 22.15
N GLY A 186 -3.43 -5.69 21.40
CA GLY A 186 -3.16 -6.75 20.40
C GLY A 186 -1.70 -6.87 19.95
N GLY A 187 -0.75 -6.34 20.73
CA GLY A 187 0.70 -6.45 20.47
C GLY A 187 1.17 -5.89 19.12
N PRO A 188 2.33 -6.37 18.60
CA PRO A 188 2.84 -6.05 17.27
C PRO A 188 1.85 -6.38 16.14
N TYR A 189 1.08 -7.46 16.28
CA TYR A 189 0.12 -7.88 15.26
C TYR A 189 -0.93 -6.80 14.97
N TYR A 190 -1.64 -6.31 16.00
CA TYR A 190 -2.63 -5.23 15.83
C TYR A 190 -2.01 -3.94 15.29
N LEU A 191 -0.76 -3.64 15.67
CA LEU A 191 0.00 -2.50 15.15
C LEU A 191 0.31 -2.62 13.65
N ILE A 192 0.72 -3.80 13.17
CA ILE A 192 1.04 -4.06 11.76
C ILE A 192 -0.23 -4.19 10.91
N GLY A 193 -1.23 -4.94 11.38
CA GLY A 193 -2.47 -5.19 10.65
C GLY A 193 -3.28 -3.92 10.37
N ARG A 194 -3.26 -2.94 11.29
CA ARG A 194 -3.87 -1.61 11.05
C ARG A 194 -3.03 -0.69 10.14
N ALA A 195 -1.79 -1.04 9.88
CA ALA A 195 -0.85 -0.22 9.13
C ALA A 195 -0.75 -0.68 7.66
N LEU A 196 -0.56 -1.97 7.41
CA LEU A 196 -0.48 -2.55 6.06
C LEU A 196 -1.76 -3.24 5.56
N GLY A 197 -2.70 -3.58 6.44
CA GLY A 197 -3.85 -4.43 6.12
C GLY A 197 -3.76 -5.83 6.74
N PRO A 198 -4.89 -6.56 6.78
CA PRO A 198 -5.02 -7.81 7.52
C PRO A 198 -4.15 -8.94 6.96
N GLU A 199 -3.91 -9.00 5.65
CA GLU A 199 -3.18 -10.08 4.97
C GLU A 199 -1.72 -10.14 5.42
N VAL A 200 -1.06 -8.98 5.45
CA VAL A 200 0.34 -8.84 5.89
C VAL A 200 0.43 -8.91 7.41
N GLY A 201 -0.54 -8.31 8.12
CA GLY A 201 -0.63 -8.38 9.58
C GLY A 201 -0.72 -9.80 10.11
N VAL A 202 -1.66 -10.60 9.61
CA VAL A 202 -1.86 -12.00 10.03
C VAL A 202 -0.67 -12.87 9.66
N SER A 203 -0.08 -12.70 8.46
CA SER A 203 1.10 -13.49 8.05
C SER A 203 2.31 -13.27 8.97
N ILE A 204 2.66 -12.01 9.24
CA ILE A 204 3.76 -11.68 10.17
C ILE A 204 3.39 -12.09 11.61
N GLY A 205 2.13 -11.90 12.02
CA GLY A 205 1.63 -12.29 13.33
C GLY A 205 1.76 -13.79 13.62
N LEU A 206 1.46 -14.64 12.63
CA LEU A 206 1.60 -16.11 12.75
C LEU A 206 3.07 -16.54 12.76
N CYS A 207 3.95 -15.90 11.98
CA CYS A 207 5.40 -16.15 12.04
C CYS A 207 5.98 -15.74 13.41
N PHE A 208 5.53 -14.60 13.96
CA PHE A 208 5.92 -14.15 15.30
C PHE A 208 5.35 -15.06 16.40
N PHE A 209 4.15 -15.61 16.24
CA PHE A 209 3.60 -16.65 17.13
C PHE A 209 4.52 -17.88 17.20
N LEU A 210 4.90 -18.44 16.04
CA LEU A 210 5.81 -19.58 15.96
C LEU A 210 7.17 -19.27 16.62
N GLY A 211 7.78 -18.12 16.29
CA GLY A 211 9.06 -17.69 16.89
C GLY A 211 9.02 -17.63 18.42
N ASN A 212 7.95 -17.09 19.02
CA ASN A 212 7.79 -17.07 20.48
C ASN A 212 7.52 -18.47 21.06
N ALA A 213 6.77 -19.34 20.37
CA ALA A 213 6.52 -20.70 20.84
C ALA A 213 7.81 -21.55 20.90
N VAL A 214 8.64 -21.48 19.86
CA VAL A 214 9.94 -22.17 19.81
C VAL A 214 10.94 -21.56 20.80
N ALA A 215 10.93 -20.23 20.99
CA ALA A 215 11.76 -19.57 22.01
C ALA A 215 11.45 -20.05 23.44
N GLY A 216 10.18 -20.35 23.74
CA GLY A 216 9.79 -20.98 25.00
C GLY A 216 10.55 -22.29 25.29
N ALA A 217 10.71 -23.14 24.28
CA ALA A 217 11.42 -24.42 24.40
C ALA A 217 12.93 -24.22 24.66
N MET A 218 13.58 -23.29 23.94
CA MET A 218 14.99 -22.93 24.16
C MET A 218 15.23 -22.45 25.59
N TYR A 219 14.35 -21.62 26.13
CA TYR A 219 14.47 -21.16 27.52
C TYR A 219 14.22 -22.29 28.55
N VAL A 220 13.28 -23.21 28.30
CA VAL A 220 13.06 -24.36 29.20
C VAL A 220 14.26 -25.32 29.19
N LEU A 221 14.77 -25.70 28.02
CA LEU A 221 15.96 -26.55 27.91
C LEU A 221 17.16 -25.92 28.63
N GLY A 222 17.33 -24.61 28.50
CA GLY A 222 18.39 -23.87 29.21
C GLY A 222 18.25 -23.84 30.74
N ALA A 223 17.01 -23.80 31.26
CA ALA A 223 16.76 -23.93 32.70
C ALA A 223 17.16 -25.32 33.21
N VAL A 224 16.90 -26.35 32.40
CA VAL A 224 17.17 -27.76 32.70
C VAL A 224 18.65 -28.11 32.60
N GLU A 225 19.34 -27.65 31.55
CA GLU A 225 20.80 -27.75 31.39
C GLU A 225 21.51 -27.23 32.65
N THR A 226 21.17 -26.00 33.06
CA THR A 226 21.75 -25.37 34.24
C THR A 226 21.37 -26.06 35.56
N PHE A 227 20.20 -26.70 35.63
CA PHE A 227 19.76 -27.43 36.82
C PHE A 227 20.53 -28.75 36.99
N LEU A 228 20.75 -29.49 35.90
CA LEU A 228 21.53 -30.73 35.92
C LEU A 228 23.01 -30.43 36.19
N ASP A 229 23.59 -29.39 35.57
CA ASP A 229 24.96 -28.93 35.87
C ASP A 229 25.11 -28.49 37.35
N ALA A 230 24.06 -27.92 37.96
CA ALA A 230 24.06 -27.51 39.37
C ALA A 230 23.88 -28.68 40.36
N VAL A 231 23.20 -29.76 39.95
CA VAL A 231 22.91 -30.94 40.77
C VAL A 231 23.09 -32.22 39.94
N PRO A 232 24.34 -32.65 39.66
CA PRO A 232 24.59 -33.83 38.82
C PRO A 232 23.93 -35.12 39.35
N ALA A 233 23.83 -35.24 40.68
CA ALA A 233 23.14 -36.33 41.37
C ALA A 233 21.61 -36.41 41.13
N ALA A 234 21.03 -35.51 40.31
CA ALA A 234 19.64 -35.57 39.87
C ALA A 234 19.45 -36.23 38.49
N GLY A 235 20.52 -36.55 37.75
CA GLY A 235 20.42 -37.27 36.47
C GLY A 235 19.85 -38.68 36.63
N PHE A 236 18.94 -39.08 35.74
CA PHE A 236 18.40 -40.46 35.68
C PHE A 236 19.22 -41.34 34.73
N PHE A 237 19.83 -40.76 33.70
CA PHE A 237 20.71 -41.46 32.77
C PHE A 237 22.18 -41.13 33.02
N GLN A 238 23.08 -41.98 32.49
CA GLN A 238 24.51 -41.91 32.75
C GLN A 238 25.16 -40.72 32.00
N GLU A 239 25.93 -39.90 32.71
CA GLU A 239 26.59 -38.70 32.16
C GLU A 239 27.50 -39.01 30.97
N SER A 240 27.46 -38.16 29.93
CA SER A 240 28.41 -38.24 28.81
C SER A 240 29.74 -37.59 29.18
N VAL A 241 30.69 -38.41 29.63
CA VAL A 241 32.08 -38.01 29.90
C VAL A 241 32.84 -37.88 28.58
N THR A 242 33.23 -36.65 28.21
CA THR A 242 34.17 -36.41 27.10
C THR A 242 35.59 -36.27 27.64
N VAL A 243 36.56 -36.92 26.99
CA VAL A 243 37.98 -36.90 27.40
C VAL A 243 38.74 -35.99 26.46
N VAL A 244 39.14 -34.81 26.93
CA VAL A 244 39.93 -33.86 26.14
C VAL A 244 41.42 -34.20 26.28
N ASN A 245 42.03 -34.60 25.17
CA ASN A 245 43.48 -34.85 25.08
C ASN A 245 44.21 -33.59 24.60
N ASN A 246 44.85 -32.85 25.50
CA ASN A 246 45.66 -31.68 25.16
C ASN A 246 46.96 -32.09 24.43
N THR A 247 46.91 -32.23 23.11
CA THR A 247 48.09 -32.43 22.26
C THR A 247 48.83 -31.10 22.04
N LEU A 248 49.74 -30.76 22.96
CA LEU A 248 50.70 -29.67 22.78
C LEU A 248 51.51 -29.87 21.50
N ALA A 249 51.58 -28.84 20.66
CA ALA A 249 52.25 -28.87 19.35
C ALA A 249 53.80 -28.88 19.41
N ASN A 250 54.39 -29.45 20.47
CA ASN A 250 55.84 -29.62 20.65
C ASN A 250 56.18 -30.76 21.64
N GLY A 251 55.83 -31.99 21.28
CA GLY A 251 56.64 -33.21 21.53
C GLY A 251 57.02 -33.68 22.95
N THR A 252 56.80 -32.93 24.04
CA THR A 252 57.31 -33.28 25.37
C THR A 252 56.31 -33.07 26.51
N ALA A 253 56.17 -34.11 27.33
CA ALA A 253 55.42 -34.19 28.60
C ALA A 253 53.88 -34.03 28.52
N SER A 254 53.19 -35.04 29.06
CA SER A 254 51.73 -35.05 29.21
C SER A 254 51.27 -34.21 30.40
N ALA A 255 50.50 -33.15 30.15
CA ALA A 255 49.60 -32.57 31.14
C ALA A 255 48.25 -33.31 31.09
N GLY A 256 47.56 -33.43 32.23
CA GLY A 256 46.45 -34.36 32.41
C GLY A 256 45.27 -34.14 31.44
N ALA A 257 44.71 -35.24 30.92
CA ALA A 257 43.48 -35.21 30.14
C ALA A 257 42.31 -34.74 31.01
N THR A 258 41.58 -33.73 30.54
CA THR A 258 40.44 -33.17 31.27
C THR A 258 39.15 -33.88 30.86
N THR A 259 38.52 -34.54 31.83
CA THR A 259 37.22 -35.18 31.66
C THR A 259 36.11 -34.16 31.88
N ILE A 260 35.40 -33.78 30.82
CA ILE A 260 34.25 -32.87 30.89
C ILE A 260 32.98 -33.73 30.90
N SER A 261 32.32 -33.78 32.06
CA SER A 261 30.97 -34.33 32.18
C SER A 261 29.96 -33.42 31.50
N THR A 262 28.97 -34.01 30.84
CA THR A 262 27.84 -33.29 30.25
C THR A 262 26.53 -34.03 30.53
N PRO A 263 25.42 -33.30 30.78
CA PRO A 263 24.13 -33.91 31.04
C PRO A 263 23.60 -34.64 29.80
N SER A 264 22.93 -35.78 30.00
CA SER A 264 22.44 -36.57 28.87
C SER A 264 21.30 -35.86 28.15
N LEU A 265 21.22 -36.05 26.83
CA LEU A 265 20.14 -35.49 26.01
C LEU A 265 18.75 -36.03 26.42
N HIS A 266 18.69 -37.23 27.01
CA HIS A 266 17.43 -37.81 27.51
C HIS A 266 16.98 -37.21 28.84
N ASP A 267 17.89 -36.87 29.75
CA ASP A 267 17.55 -36.10 30.95
C ASP A 267 17.02 -34.72 30.56
N LEU A 268 17.67 -34.06 29.59
CA LEU A 268 17.25 -32.75 29.07
C LEU A 268 15.82 -32.78 28.49
N GLN A 269 15.48 -33.85 27.75
CA GLN A 269 14.13 -34.08 27.23
C GLN A 269 13.12 -34.30 28.36
N VAL A 270 13.38 -35.23 29.29
CA VAL A 270 12.44 -35.62 30.37
C VAL A 270 12.15 -34.44 31.31
N TYR A 271 13.20 -33.82 31.85
CA TYR A 271 13.05 -32.65 32.71
C TYR A 271 12.45 -31.45 31.96
N GLY A 272 12.79 -31.25 30.68
CA GLY A 272 12.20 -30.20 29.85
C GLY A 272 10.69 -30.35 29.67
N VAL A 273 10.19 -31.56 29.47
CA VAL A 273 8.74 -31.82 29.39
C VAL A 273 8.06 -31.55 30.74
N ILE A 274 8.64 -32.02 31.85
CA ILE A 274 8.11 -31.79 33.21
C ILE A 274 8.02 -30.28 33.51
N VAL A 275 9.09 -29.52 33.25
CA VAL A 275 9.14 -28.07 33.46
C VAL A 275 8.15 -27.33 32.54
N THR A 276 8.01 -27.76 31.28
CA THR A 276 7.03 -27.15 30.35
C THR A 276 5.59 -27.35 30.81
N ILE A 277 5.25 -28.54 31.32
CA ILE A 277 3.94 -28.85 31.89
C ILE A 277 3.67 -27.99 33.14
N LEU A 278 4.66 -27.89 34.05
CA LEU A 278 4.55 -27.07 35.26
C LEU A 278 4.38 -25.58 34.93
N LEU A 279 5.14 -25.05 33.97
CA LEU A 279 4.96 -23.68 33.47
C LEU A 279 3.57 -23.48 32.85
N CYS A 280 3.06 -24.46 32.11
CA CYS A 280 1.71 -24.41 31.55
C CYS A 280 0.64 -24.27 32.64
N PHE A 281 0.73 -25.05 33.73
CA PHE A 281 -0.14 -24.89 34.91
C PHE A 281 -0.03 -23.50 35.57
N ILE A 282 1.17 -22.90 35.64
CA ILE A 282 1.33 -21.52 36.11
C ILE A 282 0.62 -20.52 35.17
N VAL A 283 0.66 -20.75 33.85
CA VAL A 283 -0.06 -19.90 32.87
C VAL A 283 -1.58 -20.03 32.99
N PHE A 284 -2.11 -21.22 33.32
CA PHE A 284 -3.55 -21.38 33.62
C PHE A 284 -4.02 -20.54 34.83
N GLY A 285 -3.12 -20.18 35.76
CA GLY A 285 -3.39 -19.24 36.85
C GLY A 285 -3.62 -17.78 36.42
N GLY A 286 -3.40 -17.46 35.15
CA GLY A 286 -3.76 -16.18 34.56
C GLY A 286 -2.80 -15.02 34.84
N VAL A 287 -2.94 -13.98 34.04
CA VAL A 287 -1.96 -12.88 33.84
C VAL A 287 -1.74 -12.06 35.11
N LYS A 288 -2.76 -11.97 35.98
CA LYS A 288 -2.66 -11.27 37.27
C LYS A 288 -1.62 -11.90 38.19
N ILE A 289 -1.49 -13.23 38.17
CA ILE A 289 -0.46 -13.96 38.94
C ILE A 289 0.91 -13.74 38.28
N ILE A 290 1.03 -13.99 36.98
CA ILE A 290 2.29 -13.82 36.22
C ILE A 290 2.88 -12.41 36.40
N ASN A 291 2.07 -11.36 36.27
CA ASN A 291 2.53 -9.98 36.46
C ASN A 291 2.96 -9.66 37.91
N ARG A 292 2.42 -10.37 38.91
CA ARG A 292 2.82 -10.23 40.32
C ARG A 292 4.10 -10.97 40.66
N VAL A 293 4.37 -12.10 39.98
CA VAL A 293 5.59 -12.91 40.17
C VAL A 293 6.76 -12.40 39.33
N ALA A 294 6.52 -11.73 38.19
CA ALA A 294 7.58 -11.24 37.28
C ALA A 294 8.75 -10.48 37.97
N PRO A 295 8.54 -9.57 38.95
CA PRO A 295 9.64 -8.92 39.67
C PRO A 295 10.52 -9.88 40.47
N ALA A 296 9.96 -10.98 40.99
CA ALA A 296 10.70 -11.99 41.76
C ALA A 296 11.65 -12.82 40.87
N PHE A 297 11.37 -12.94 39.56
CA PHE A 297 12.32 -13.48 38.60
C PHE A 297 13.39 -12.44 38.21
N LEU A 298 13.05 -11.14 38.12
CA LEU A 298 14.00 -10.11 37.70
C LEU A 298 15.09 -9.81 38.73
N VAL A 299 14.73 -9.68 40.02
CA VAL A 299 15.69 -9.22 41.05
C VAL A 299 16.92 -10.14 41.17
N PRO A 300 16.79 -11.48 41.20
CA PRO A 300 17.94 -12.39 41.18
C PRO A 300 18.79 -12.28 39.91
N VAL A 301 18.18 -11.99 38.76
CA VAL A 301 18.90 -11.83 37.48
C VAL A 301 19.78 -10.59 37.51
N LEU A 302 19.22 -9.43 37.90
CA LEU A 302 20.01 -8.20 38.04
C LEU A 302 21.11 -8.33 39.10
N PHE A 303 20.85 -9.05 40.19
CA PHE A 303 21.84 -9.35 41.22
C PHE A 303 22.96 -10.28 40.71
N SER A 304 22.62 -11.34 39.97
CA SER A 304 23.62 -12.25 39.38
C SER A 304 24.55 -11.53 38.38
N LEU A 305 24.02 -10.61 37.57
CA LEU A 305 24.83 -9.77 36.66
C LEU A 305 25.78 -8.86 37.43
N PHE A 306 25.31 -8.24 38.52
CA PHE A 306 26.15 -7.43 39.41
C PHE A 306 27.28 -8.27 40.06
N CYS A 307 26.96 -9.48 40.52
CA CYS A 307 27.93 -10.46 41.02
C CYS A 307 28.97 -10.91 39.98
N ILE A 308 28.59 -11.02 38.70
CA ILE A 308 29.52 -11.28 37.59
C ILE A 308 30.46 -10.09 37.40
N PHE A 309 29.95 -8.87 37.23
CA PHE A 309 30.79 -7.69 36.99
C PHE A 309 31.75 -7.38 38.15
N ILE A 310 31.34 -7.57 39.41
CA ILE A 310 32.25 -7.47 40.56
C ILE A 310 33.26 -8.63 40.55
N GLY A 311 32.82 -9.87 40.26
CA GLY A 311 33.71 -11.03 40.16
C GLY A 311 34.86 -10.83 39.17
N ILE A 312 34.56 -10.30 37.99
CA ILE A 312 35.55 -9.95 36.96
C ILE A 312 36.59 -8.96 37.49
N LEU A 313 36.16 -7.92 38.22
CA LEU A 313 37.04 -6.88 38.77
C LEU A 313 37.88 -7.35 39.97
N VAL A 314 37.47 -8.43 40.65
CA VAL A 314 38.13 -9.00 41.84
C VAL A 314 39.07 -10.17 41.49
N ALA A 315 39.04 -10.68 40.26
CA ALA A 315 39.91 -11.77 39.80
C ALA A 315 41.38 -11.31 39.60
N PRO A 316 42.38 -12.16 39.91
CA PRO A 316 42.29 -13.58 40.22
C PRO A 316 42.12 -13.87 41.73
N ARG A 317 41.43 -14.98 42.04
CA ARG A 317 41.11 -15.43 43.41
C ARG A 317 42.01 -16.61 43.79
N HIS A 318 42.39 -16.79 45.06
CA HIS A 318 43.33 -17.85 45.48
C HIS A 318 42.92 -19.30 45.12
N ASN A 319 41.63 -19.56 44.89
CA ASN A 319 41.10 -20.88 44.50
C ASN A 319 40.54 -20.88 43.06
N ALA A 320 40.98 -19.96 42.19
CA ALA A 320 40.54 -19.92 40.79
C ALA A 320 41.28 -20.96 39.92
N PRO A 321 40.66 -21.45 38.82
CA PRO A 321 41.34 -22.27 37.82
C PRO A 321 42.57 -21.54 37.23
N SER A 322 43.58 -22.31 36.81
CA SER A 322 44.83 -21.78 36.25
C SER A 322 44.64 -20.94 34.98
N GLY A 323 43.52 -21.10 34.27
CA GLY A 323 43.17 -20.27 33.10
C GLY A 323 42.60 -18.89 33.41
N VAL A 324 42.23 -18.59 34.66
CA VAL A 324 41.66 -17.28 35.05
C VAL A 324 42.78 -16.35 35.52
N THR A 325 43.32 -15.55 34.60
CA THR A 325 44.49 -14.69 34.85
C THR A 325 44.20 -13.44 35.69
N GLY A 326 42.91 -13.07 35.82
CA GLY A 326 42.50 -11.71 36.13
C GLY A 326 42.65 -10.81 34.90
N LEU A 327 42.22 -9.55 35.01
CA LEU A 327 42.27 -8.56 33.92
C LEU A 327 43.73 -8.24 33.53
N ARG A 328 44.23 -8.83 32.43
CA ARG A 328 45.60 -8.64 31.94
C ARG A 328 45.66 -8.25 30.47
N ALA A 329 46.54 -7.31 30.17
CA ALA A 329 46.79 -6.83 28.80
C ALA A 329 47.47 -7.88 27.89
N SER A 330 48.16 -8.89 28.45
CA SER A 330 48.66 -10.04 27.69
C SER A 330 47.49 -10.89 27.18
N THR A 331 46.67 -11.40 28.11
CA THR A 331 45.49 -12.23 27.82
C THR A 331 44.55 -11.55 26.83
N PHE A 332 44.32 -10.24 26.98
CA PHE A 332 43.54 -9.43 26.03
C PHE A 332 44.13 -9.39 24.62
N LYS A 333 45.46 -9.31 24.48
CA LYS A 333 46.15 -9.32 23.19
C LYS A 333 46.09 -10.71 22.54
N ASP A 334 46.29 -11.75 23.33
CA ASP A 334 46.32 -13.14 22.86
C ASP A 334 44.92 -13.62 22.42
N ASN A 335 43.86 -13.12 23.07
CA ASN A 335 42.46 -13.35 22.70
C ASN A 335 41.93 -12.41 21.60
N TRP A 336 42.75 -11.53 21.00
CA TRP A 336 42.25 -10.52 20.05
C TRP A 336 41.71 -11.13 18.75
N SER A 337 42.39 -12.15 18.22
CA SER A 337 42.08 -12.81 16.95
C SER A 337 41.14 -14.02 17.09
N SER A 338 40.31 -14.21 16.06
CA SER A 338 39.56 -15.45 15.83
C SER A 338 40.48 -16.61 15.48
N ASP A 339 40.16 -17.79 15.99
CA ASP A 339 40.71 -19.09 15.59
C ASP A 339 39.58 -20.11 15.80
N TYR A 340 39.05 -20.65 14.70
CA TYR A 340 37.86 -21.48 14.67
C TYR A 340 38.26 -22.96 14.65
N GLN A 341 37.98 -23.65 15.76
CA GLN A 341 38.33 -25.05 15.94
C GLN A 341 37.09 -25.95 15.75
N PRO A 342 37.22 -27.17 15.19
CA PRO A 342 36.12 -28.14 15.19
C PRO A 342 35.77 -28.54 16.62
N THR A 343 34.48 -28.80 16.88
CA THR A 343 33.98 -29.21 18.20
C THR A 343 33.24 -30.52 18.16
N ASN A 344 33.21 -31.20 19.30
CA ASN A 344 32.30 -32.31 19.55
C ASN A 344 30.85 -31.81 19.76
N ASN A 345 29.91 -32.74 19.96
CA ASN A 345 28.48 -32.44 20.23
C ASN A 345 28.25 -31.61 21.52
N ALA A 346 29.25 -31.49 22.39
CA ALA A 346 29.22 -30.65 23.58
C ALA A 346 29.86 -29.26 23.36
N GLY A 347 30.16 -28.87 22.11
CA GLY A 347 30.75 -27.57 21.79
C GLY A 347 32.18 -27.36 22.30
N VAL A 348 32.82 -28.39 22.86
CA VAL A 348 34.22 -28.34 23.30
C VAL A 348 35.11 -28.61 22.08
N PRO A 349 36.21 -27.85 21.89
CA PRO A 349 37.17 -28.12 20.82
C PRO A 349 37.71 -29.56 20.87
N ASP A 350 37.70 -30.22 19.72
CA ASP A 350 38.11 -31.61 19.55
C ASP A 350 38.65 -31.79 18.13
N PRO A 351 39.92 -32.21 17.93
CA PRO A 351 40.48 -32.47 16.60
C PRO A 351 39.72 -33.51 15.76
N SER A 352 38.89 -34.34 16.40
CA SER A 352 37.98 -35.32 15.77
C SER A 352 36.52 -34.86 15.68
N GLY A 353 36.24 -33.62 16.11
CA GLY A 353 34.90 -33.04 16.19
C GLY A 353 34.20 -32.90 14.83
N SER A 354 32.92 -33.29 14.78
CA SER A 354 32.10 -33.27 13.56
C SER A 354 31.43 -31.93 13.26
N ILE A 355 31.59 -30.90 14.11
CA ILE A 355 30.94 -29.60 13.98
C ILE A 355 32.01 -28.53 13.72
N SER A 356 32.01 -27.97 12.51
CA SER A 356 32.82 -26.80 12.12
C SER A 356 32.07 -25.49 12.40
N TRP A 357 32.78 -24.46 12.87
CA TRP A 357 32.19 -23.16 13.20
C TRP A 357 32.74 -22.03 12.33
N ASP A 358 31.83 -21.25 11.75
CA ASP A 358 32.12 -20.02 11.01
C ASP A 358 31.53 -18.80 11.74
N PHE A 359 32.00 -17.60 11.40
CA PHE A 359 31.38 -16.34 11.85
C PHE A 359 29.85 -16.31 11.61
N ASN A 360 29.39 -16.84 10.48
CA ASN A 360 27.96 -16.94 10.15
C ASN A 360 27.18 -17.86 11.11
N ALA A 361 27.80 -18.95 11.58
CA ALA A 361 27.22 -19.84 12.59
C ALA A 361 27.18 -19.14 13.96
N LEU A 362 28.19 -18.35 14.32
CA LEU A 362 28.20 -17.52 15.53
C LEU A 362 27.12 -16.42 15.48
N VAL A 363 26.84 -15.83 14.30
CA VAL A 363 25.67 -14.94 14.11
C VAL A 363 24.37 -15.68 14.39
N GLY A 364 24.22 -16.91 13.88
CA GLY A 364 23.06 -17.77 14.15
C GLY A 364 22.90 -18.12 15.64
N LEU A 365 24.00 -18.39 16.34
CA LEU A 365 24.03 -18.74 17.76
C LEU A 365 23.76 -17.52 18.68
N PHE A 366 24.32 -16.35 18.36
CA PHE A 366 24.21 -15.17 19.20
C PHE A 366 22.89 -14.40 19.03
N PHE A 367 22.30 -14.39 17.83
CA PHE A 367 21.17 -13.50 17.54
C PHE A 367 19.96 -13.60 18.49
N PRO A 368 19.56 -14.76 19.08
CA PRO A 368 18.46 -14.77 20.06
C PRO A 368 18.76 -13.94 21.31
N ALA A 369 20.04 -13.73 21.67
CA ALA A 369 20.46 -12.89 22.81
C ALA A 369 20.19 -11.38 22.60
N VAL A 370 19.81 -10.94 21.40
CA VAL A 370 19.30 -9.59 21.13
C VAL A 370 17.80 -9.57 20.79
N THR A 371 17.14 -10.73 20.73
CA THR A 371 15.68 -10.81 20.49
C THR A 371 14.87 -10.41 21.72
N GLY A 372 13.55 -10.33 21.58
CA GLY A 372 12.66 -9.99 22.70
C GLY A 372 12.32 -8.50 22.85
N ILE A 373 12.82 -7.62 21.97
CA ILE A 373 12.46 -6.18 21.96
C ILE A 373 10.93 -5.93 21.90
N MET A 374 10.16 -6.88 21.38
CA MET A 374 8.69 -6.80 21.30
C MET A 374 7.94 -7.21 22.59
N ALA A 375 8.62 -7.74 23.61
CA ALA A 375 7.99 -8.19 24.86
C ALA A 375 7.19 -7.08 25.56
N GLY A 376 7.68 -5.83 25.53
CA GLY A 376 6.98 -4.67 26.09
C GLY A 376 5.75 -4.26 25.29
N SER A 377 5.73 -4.48 23.97
CA SER A 377 4.55 -4.22 23.14
C SER A 377 3.47 -5.30 23.28
N ASN A 378 3.84 -6.55 23.58
CA ASN A 378 2.90 -7.63 23.92
C ASN A 378 2.05 -7.33 25.17
N ARG A 379 2.47 -6.38 26.03
CA ARG A 379 1.73 -5.92 27.22
C ARG A 379 0.95 -4.61 27.00
N SER A 380 0.81 -4.12 25.76
CA SER A 380 0.21 -2.82 25.43
C SER A 380 -1.16 -2.57 26.09
N ALA A 381 -2.01 -3.59 26.18
CA ALA A 381 -3.33 -3.54 26.83
C ALA A 381 -3.29 -3.07 28.31
N SER A 382 -2.17 -3.30 29.01
CA SER A 382 -2.02 -3.06 30.45
C SER A 382 -1.25 -1.79 30.79
N LEU A 383 -0.78 -1.02 29.80
CA LEU A 383 0.02 0.20 30.03
C LEU A 383 -0.87 1.42 30.32
N LYS A 384 -0.38 2.37 31.12
CA LYS A 384 -1.04 3.65 31.39
C LYS A 384 -1.03 4.59 30.18
N ASP A 385 0.09 4.63 29.46
CA ASP A 385 0.31 5.39 28.23
C ASP A 385 1.15 4.52 27.29
N THR A 386 0.53 3.97 26.25
CA THR A 386 1.19 3.07 25.29
C THR A 386 2.12 3.83 24.34
N GLN A 387 1.69 4.98 23.83
CA GLN A 387 2.44 5.79 22.86
C GLN A 387 3.78 6.28 23.40
N ARG A 388 3.85 6.64 24.70
CA ARG A 388 5.12 7.05 25.33
C ARG A 388 5.90 5.88 25.91
N SER A 389 5.23 4.89 26.50
CA SER A 389 5.95 3.81 27.21
C SER A 389 6.68 2.86 26.27
N ILE A 390 6.10 2.48 25.14
CA ILE A 390 6.72 1.50 24.24
C ILE A 390 8.03 2.02 23.63
N PRO A 391 8.10 3.23 23.02
CA PRO A 391 9.36 3.74 22.48
C PRO A 391 10.46 3.88 23.55
N VAL A 392 10.16 4.55 24.67
CA VAL A 392 11.15 4.86 25.70
C VAL A 392 11.65 3.58 26.39
N GLY A 393 10.75 2.66 26.76
CA GLY A 393 11.14 1.43 27.43
C GLY A 393 11.92 0.47 26.52
N THR A 394 11.53 0.36 25.25
CA THR A 394 12.16 -0.58 24.31
C THR A 394 13.53 -0.11 23.85
N LEU A 395 13.67 1.18 23.48
CA LEU A 395 14.97 1.74 23.10
C LEU A 395 15.96 1.76 24.28
N ALA A 396 15.49 2.08 25.49
CA ALA A 396 16.34 1.99 26.69
C ALA A 396 16.82 0.55 26.94
N ALA A 397 15.92 -0.45 26.91
CA ALA A 397 16.31 -1.85 27.11
C ALA A 397 17.28 -2.35 26.03
N THR A 398 17.07 -1.98 24.76
CA THR A 398 17.97 -2.32 23.64
C THR A 398 19.36 -1.70 23.83
N LEU A 399 19.42 -0.42 24.23
CA LEU A 399 20.68 0.29 24.43
C LEU A 399 21.46 -0.22 25.66
N THR A 400 20.78 -0.46 26.79
CA THR A 400 21.40 -1.00 28.00
C THR A 400 21.99 -2.39 27.75
N THR A 401 21.25 -3.29 27.09
CA THR A 401 21.72 -4.67 26.82
C THR A 401 22.86 -4.70 25.80
N THR A 402 22.77 -3.95 24.70
CA THR A 402 23.85 -3.84 23.72
C THR A 402 25.13 -3.27 24.36
N THR A 403 25.01 -2.26 25.22
CA THR A 403 26.14 -1.69 25.97
C THR A 403 26.75 -2.70 26.94
N MET A 404 25.92 -3.46 27.65
CA MET A 404 26.35 -4.53 28.55
C MET A 404 27.14 -5.62 27.80
N TYR A 405 26.67 -6.03 26.62
CA TYR A 405 27.38 -7.02 25.78
C TYR A 405 28.73 -6.47 25.29
N PHE A 406 28.82 -5.23 24.79
CA PHE A 406 30.09 -4.62 24.39
C PHE A 406 31.13 -4.62 25.53
N ILE A 407 30.73 -4.19 26.73
CA ILE A 407 31.59 -4.19 27.91
C ILE A 407 32.00 -5.63 28.27
N SER A 408 31.07 -6.59 28.19
CA SER A 408 31.32 -7.99 28.51
C SER A 408 32.33 -8.65 27.56
N VAL A 409 32.31 -8.36 26.25
CA VAL A 409 33.32 -8.89 25.29
C VAL A 409 34.73 -8.48 25.71
N LEU A 410 34.92 -7.19 25.98
CA LEU A 410 36.22 -6.62 26.38
C LEU A 410 36.72 -7.21 27.71
N LEU A 411 35.80 -7.38 28.67
CA LEU A 411 36.10 -7.91 30.00
C LEU A 411 36.43 -9.41 29.98
N PHE A 412 35.62 -10.27 29.35
CA PHE A 412 35.92 -11.70 29.28
C PHE A 412 37.20 -11.98 28.50
N GLY A 413 37.44 -11.27 27.39
CA GLY A 413 38.68 -11.37 26.63
C GLY A 413 39.94 -10.95 27.39
N ALA A 414 39.83 -10.06 28.39
CA ALA A 414 40.95 -9.67 29.25
C ALA A 414 41.18 -10.61 30.45
N LEU A 415 40.21 -11.47 30.79
CA LEU A 415 40.11 -12.13 32.10
C LEU A 415 40.67 -13.56 32.13
N ALA A 416 40.45 -14.33 31.06
CA ALA A 416 40.70 -15.76 31.02
C ALA A 416 41.42 -16.17 29.71
N THR A 417 42.23 -17.22 29.76
CA THR A 417 42.92 -17.77 28.59
C THR A 417 41.94 -18.38 27.58
N ARG A 418 42.37 -18.47 26.32
CA ARG A 418 41.59 -19.05 25.21
C ARG A 418 41.05 -20.45 25.54
N GLU A 419 41.87 -21.30 26.14
CA GLU A 419 41.49 -22.67 26.54
C GLU A 419 40.37 -22.67 27.61
N GLU A 420 40.46 -21.81 28.63
CA GLU A 420 39.43 -21.68 29.68
C GLU A 420 38.12 -21.09 29.13
N LEU A 421 38.19 -20.13 28.20
CA LEU A 421 37.01 -19.57 27.52
C LEU A 421 36.25 -20.62 26.70
N LEU A 422 36.94 -21.66 26.20
CA LEU A 422 36.37 -22.70 25.34
C LEU A 422 35.96 -23.96 26.10
N THR A 423 36.68 -24.34 27.17
CA THR A 423 36.35 -25.52 27.98
C THR A 423 35.32 -25.22 29.08
N ASN A 424 35.35 -24.02 29.68
CA ASN A 424 34.52 -23.69 30.83
C ASN A 424 33.17 -23.06 30.41
N ARG A 425 32.19 -23.91 30.08
CA ARG A 425 30.80 -23.52 29.72
C ARG A 425 30.13 -22.60 30.76
N LEU A 426 30.57 -22.63 32.02
CA LEU A 426 30.02 -21.83 33.12
C LEU A 426 31.07 -20.92 33.77
N LEU A 427 32.00 -20.38 32.97
CA LEU A 427 32.98 -19.37 33.40
C LEU A 427 32.35 -18.16 34.12
N THR A 428 31.11 -17.79 33.76
CA THR A 428 30.36 -16.73 34.44
C THR A 428 30.04 -17.06 35.90
N ALA A 429 29.87 -18.35 36.24
CA ALA A 429 29.65 -18.82 37.60
C ALA A 429 30.97 -18.95 38.40
N THR A 430 32.06 -19.42 37.78
CA THR A 430 33.36 -19.56 38.48
C THR A 430 34.01 -18.22 38.83
N VAL A 431 33.78 -17.19 38.02
CA VAL A 431 34.27 -15.82 38.22
C VAL A 431 33.48 -15.06 39.30
N ALA A 432 32.21 -15.41 39.54
CA ALA A 432 31.29 -14.58 40.31
C ALA A 432 31.65 -14.42 41.80
N TRP A 433 31.38 -13.21 42.32
CA TRP A 433 31.56 -12.86 43.72
C TRP A 433 30.22 -12.52 44.39
N PRO A 434 29.93 -13.01 45.61
CA PRO A 434 30.82 -13.77 46.49
C PRO A 434 30.87 -15.29 46.22
N VAL A 435 29.78 -15.89 45.73
CA VAL A 435 29.60 -17.37 45.66
C VAL A 435 29.00 -17.80 44.31
N PRO A 436 29.53 -18.83 43.61
CA PRO A 436 29.04 -19.29 42.31
C PRO A 436 27.54 -19.68 42.28
N ALA A 437 27.01 -20.23 43.37
CA ALA A 437 25.60 -20.66 43.50
C ALA A 437 24.58 -19.56 43.13
N ILE A 438 24.95 -18.28 43.33
CA ILE A 438 24.11 -17.12 42.97
C ILE A 438 23.84 -17.08 41.45
N ILE A 439 24.80 -17.52 40.64
CA ILE A 439 24.69 -17.50 39.18
C ILE A 439 23.80 -18.64 38.68
N TYR A 440 23.96 -19.86 39.20
CA TYR A 440 23.06 -20.98 38.88
C TYR A 440 21.59 -20.63 39.18
N ILE A 441 21.31 -20.07 40.37
CA ILE A 441 19.97 -19.59 40.73
C ILE A 441 19.52 -18.46 39.80
N GLY A 442 20.40 -17.52 39.47
CA GLY A 442 20.12 -16.41 38.54
C GLY A 442 19.74 -16.89 37.14
N ILE A 443 20.47 -17.85 36.57
CA ILE A 443 20.20 -18.42 35.25
C ILE A 443 18.86 -19.15 35.24
N ILE A 444 18.61 -20.03 36.21
CA ILE A 444 17.37 -20.81 36.31
C ILE A 444 16.16 -19.87 36.45
N LEU A 445 16.25 -18.81 37.25
CA LEU A 445 15.17 -17.84 37.39
C LEU A 445 15.02 -16.90 36.17
N SER A 446 16.11 -16.57 35.45
CA SER A 446 16.00 -15.83 34.18
C SER A 446 15.30 -16.66 33.11
N THR A 447 15.74 -17.90 32.92
CA THR A 447 15.27 -18.82 31.88
C THR A 447 13.82 -19.24 32.10
N LEU A 448 13.44 -19.66 33.32
CA LEU A 448 12.04 -19.91 33.67
C LEU A 448 11.17 -18.65 33.50
N GLY A 449 11.69 -17.47 33.84
CA GLY A 449 11.01 -16.19 33.63
C GLY A 449 10.77 -15.85 32.15
N ALA A 450 11.77 -16.05 31.29
CA ALA A 450 11.66 -15.83 29.84
C ALA A 450 10.77 -16.89 29.15
N ALA A 451 10.84 -18.15 29.57
CA ALA A 451 9.93 -19.21 29.15
C ALA A 451 8.47 -18.85 29.50
N LEU A 452 8.21 -18.38 30.73
CA LEU A 452 6.90 -17.93 31.18
C LEU A 452 6.41 -16.69 30.39
N GLN A 453 7.29 -15.76 30.01
CA GLN A 453 6.90 -14.65 29.13
C GLN A 453 6.55 -15.11 27.71
N SER A 454 7.30 -16.05 27.14
CA SER A 454 7.04 -16.60 25.81
C SER A 454 5.71 -17.38 25.77
N LEU A 455 5.51 -18.28 26.75
CA LEU A 455 4.31 -19.10 26.92
C LEU A 455 3.05 -18.28 27.31
N THR A 456 3.20 -17.00 27.68
CA THR A 456 2.07 -16.08 27.96
C THR A 456 1.88 -14.99 26.90
N GLY A 457 2.85 -14.79 26.02
CA GLY A 457 2.78 -13.88 24.87
C GLY A 457 2.16 -14.55 23.65
N ALA A 458 2.68 -15.72 23.27
CA ALA A 458 2.23 -16.44 22.07
C ALA A 458 0.73 -16.81 22.08
N PRO A 459 0.12 -17.34 23.16
CA PRO A 459 -1.31 -17.68 23.17
C PRO A 459 -2.22 -16.47 22.93
N ARG A 460 -1.85 -15.31 23.48
CA ARG A 460 -2.62 -14.07 23.34
C ARG A 460 -2.48 -13.46 21.96
N LEU A 461 -1.32 -13.59 21.34
CA LEU A 461 -1.09 -13.18 19.96
C LEU A 461 -1.99 -14.01 19.02
N LEU A 462 -2.03 -15.33 19.21
CA LEU A 462 -2.92 -16.22 18.46
C LEU A 462 -4.40 -15.92 18.71
N ALA A 463 -4.80 -15.68 19.98
CA ALA A 463 -6.17 -15.31 20.33
C ALA A 463 -6.57 -13.93 19.77
N ALA A 464 -5.65 -12.96 19.68
CA ALA A 464 -5.92 -11.68 19.02
C ALA A 464 -6.18 -11.87 17.52
N ILE A 465 -5.36 -12.67 16.83
CA ILE A 465 -5.56 -13.03 15.42
C ILE A 465 -6.89 -13.78 15.21
N ALA A 466 -7.27 -14.67 16.13
CA ALA A 466 -8.53 -15.40 16.10
C ALA A 466 -9.76 -14.51 16.38
N ASN A 467 -9.62 -13.50 17.25
CA ASN A 467 -10.70 -12.59 17.62
C ASN A 467 -11.13 -11.67 16.47
N ASP A 468 -10.25 -11.40 15.50
CA ASP A 468 -10.54 -10.55 14.34
C ASP A 468 -11.32 -11.27 13.21
N ASP A 469 -11.66 -12.56 13.36
CA ASP A 469 -12.43 -13.40 12.42
C ASP A 469 -11.88 -13.51 10.97
N ILE A 470 -10.65 -13.05 10.71
CA ILE A 470 -10.03 -13.01 9.38
C ILE A 470 -9.86 -14.43 8.80
N LEU A 471 -9.36 -15.38 9.61
CA LEU A 471 -9.10 -16.76 9.21
C LEU A 471 -10.06 -17.75 9.88
N PRO A 472 -11.02 -18.37 9.15
CA PRO A 472 -12.05 -19.22 9.75
C PRO A 472 -11.51 -20.48 10.47
N VAL A 473 -10.28 -20.90 10.16
CA VAL A 473 -9.61 -22.02 10.83
C VAL A 473 -9.10 -21.66 12.25
N LEU A 474 -8.92 -20.37 12.53
CA LEU A 474 -8.46 -19.89 13.85
C LEU A 474 -9.62 -19.57 14.81
N ASN A 475 -10.87 -19.54 14.33
CA ASN A 475 -12.06 -19.25 15.14
C ASN A 475 -12.22 -20.17 16.37
N TYR A 476 -11.61 -21.36 16.38
CA TYR A 476 -11.55 -22.24 17.55
C TYR A 476 -10.79 -21.62 18.73
N PHE A 477 -9.78 -20.76 18.47
CA PHE A 477 -8.96 -20.07 19.48
C PHE A 477 -9.54 -18.71 19.92
N LYS A 478 -10.80 -18.41 19.59
CA LYS A 478 -11.47 -17.13 19.90
C LYS A 478 -11.79 -17.02 21.40
N VAL A 479 -11.67 -15.81 21.97
CA VAL A 479 -11.83 -15.54 23.41
C VAL A 479 -12.58 -14.23 23.65
N SER A 480 -13.59 -14.25 24.54
CA SER A 480 -14.34 -13.07 24.98
C SER A 480 -13.44 -12.00 25.62
N GLU A 481 -13.80 -10.70 25.49
CA GLU A 481 -12.98 -9.59 26.01
C GLU A 481 -12.62 -9.73 27.50
N GLY A 482 -11.32 -9.93 27.78
CA GLY A 482 -10.79 -10.08 29.13
C GLY A 482 -10.80 -11.51 29.69
N GLY A 483 -11.18 -12.52 28.90
CA GLY A 483 -10.91 -13.92 29.20
C GLY A 483 -9.45 -14.32 28.93
N GLU A 484 -8.99 -15.42 29.54
CA GLU A 484 -7.64 -15.95 29.31
C GLU A 484 -7.66 -17.04 28.21
N PRO A 485 -6.66 -17.09 27.31
CA PRO A 485 -6.70 -17.90 26.09
C PRO A 485 -6.28 -19.36 26.32
N HIS A 486 -6.94 -20.06 27.25
CA HIS A 486 -6.63 -21.41 27.71
C HIS A 486 -6.30 -22.43 26.60
N LEU A 487 -7.09 -22.43 25.52
CA LEU A 487 -6.94 -23.36 24.40
C LEU A 487 -5.72 -23.02 23.52
N ALA A 488 -5.45 -21.74 23.28
CA ALA A 488 -4.23 -21.31 22.60
C ALA A 488 -2.99 -21.53 23.47
N THR A 489 -3.11 -21.47 24.80
CA THR A 489 -2.04 -21.84 25.74
C THR A 489 -1.70 -23.33 25.61
N LEU A 490 -2.69 -24.21 25.58
CA LEU A 490 -2.47 -25.64 25.38
C LEU A 490 -1.84 -25.95 24.01
N PHE A 491 -2.29 -25.28 22.94
CA PHE A 491 -1.67 -25.41 21.61
C PHE A 491 -0.22 -24.88 21.57
N THR A 492 0.07 -23.77 22.24
CA THR A 492 1.43 -23.24 22.37
C THR A 492 2.33 -24.19 23.18
N ALA A 493 1.81 -24.75 24.27
CA ALA A 493 2.52 -25.72 25.09
C ALA A 493 2.81 -27.02 24.31
N PHE A 494 1.89 -27.47 23.46
CA PHE A 494 2.11 -28.62 22.57
C PHE A 494 3.27 -28.36 21.58
N ILE A 495 3.30 -27.19 20.93
CA ILE A 495 4.43 -26.80 20.05
C ILE A 495 5.74 -26.71 20.85
N CYS A 496 5.70 -26.11 22.04
CA CYS A 496 6.84 -26.00 22.94
C CYS A 496 7.41 -27.39 23.31
N ILE A 497 6.55 -28.33 23.72
CA ILE A 497 6.91 -29.72 24.03
C ILE A 497 7.54 -30.41 22.80
N GLY A 498 6.95 -30.25 21.61
CA GLY A 498 7.51 -30.78 20.37
C GLY A 498 8.93 -30.28 20.07
N CYS A 499 9.22 -29.00 20.38
CA CYS A 499 10.57 -28.44 20.27
C CYS A 499 11.50 -28.88 21.41
N VAL A 500 11.01 -29.04 22.64
CA VAL A 500 11.79 -29.58 23.78
C VAL A 500 12.28 -31.00 23.50
N VAL A 501 11.47 -31.83 22.84
CA VAL A 501 11.84 -33.21 22.46
C VAL A 501 13.04 -33.26 21.49
N ILE A 502 13.39 -32.18 20.80
CA ILE A 502 14.62 -32.11 19.97
C ILE A 502 15.88 -32.18 20.85
N GLY A 503 15.81 -31.78 22.13
CA GLY A 503 16.85 -31.99 23.14
C GLY A 503 18.18 -31.23 22.95
N ASN A 504 18.37 -30.52 21.84
CA ASN A 504 19.61 -29.78 21.54
C ASN A 504 19.32 -28.28 21.31
N LEU A 505 19.84 -27.44 22.22
CA LEU A 505 19.67 -25.99 22.20
C LEU A 505 20.26 -25.32 20.95
N ASP A 506 21.42 -25.80 20.49
CA ASP A 506 22.17 -25.20 19.39
C ASP A 506 21.53 -25.49 18.00
N LEU A 507 20.68 -26.53 17.90
CA LEU A 507 19.83 -26.77 16.72
C LEU A 507 18.54 -25.94 16.73
N ILE A 508 17.97 -25.70 17.91
CA ILE A 508 16.72 -24.93 18.07
C ILE A 508 16.98 -23.44 17.84
N THR A 509 18.15 -22.94 18.27
CA THR A 509 18.56 -21.54 18.18
C THR A 509 18.47 -20.95 16.75
N PRO A 510 19.08 -21.52 15.69
CA PRO A 510 18.95 -21.01 14.33
C PRO A 510 17.51 -21.03 13.78
N THR A 511 16.65 -21.93 14.27
CA THR A 511 15.24 -21.95 13.89
C THR A 511 14.49 -20.74 14.45
N ILE A 512 14.81 -20.34 15.69
CA ILE A 512 14.22 -19.16 16.35
C ILE A 512 14.64 -17.86 15.64
N THR A 513 15.92 -17.74 15.24
CA THR A 513 16.43 -16.50 14.64
C THR A 513 15.73 -16.19 13.32
N MET A 514 15.46 -17.20 12.48
CA MET A 514 14.75 -17.04 11.20
C MET A 514 13.35 -16.42 11.38
N PHE A 515 12.56 -16.92 12.35
CA PHE A 515 11.22 -16.38 12.61
C PHE A 515 11.24 -14.95 13.15
N PHE A 516 12.19 -14.60 14.04
CA PHE A 516 12.32 -13.22 14.52
C PHE A 516 12.88 -12.26 13.45
N LEU A 517 13.88 -12.68 12.67
CA LEU A 517 14.45 -11.89 11.56
C LEU A 517 13.38 -11.58 10.50
N LEU A 518 12.54 -12.55 10.16
CA LEU A 518 11.41 -12.37 9.26
C LEU A 518 10.38 -11.36 9.81
N CYS A 519 10.05 -11.44 11.10
CA CYS A 519 9.17 -10.48 11.77
C CYS A 519 9.77 -9.06 11.78
N TYR A 520 11.07 -8.93 12.07
CA TYR A 520 11.77 -7.66 12.11
C TYR A 520 11.90 -7.05 10.70
N ALA A 521 12.22 -7.85 9.68
CA ALA A 521 12.20 -7.44 8.28
C ALA A 521 10.81 -6.94 7.88
N GLY A 522 9.74 -7.65 8.26
CA GLY A 522 8.36 -7.24 8.02
C GLY A 522 7.99 -5.90 8.67
N VAL A 523 8.33 -5.70 9.94
CA VAL A 523 8.11 -4.42 10.67
C VAL A 523 8.88 -3.26 10.01
N ASN A 524 10.14 -3.49 9.65
CA ASN A 524 10.98 -2.48 9.02
C ASN A 524 10.49 -2.13 7.60
N LEU A 525 10.11 -3.12 6.80
CA LEU A 525 9.52 -2.92 5.47
C LEU A 525 8.16 -2.20 5.55
N SER A 526 7.37 -2.47 6.60
CA SER A 526 6.08 -1.81 6.84
C SER A 526 6.22 -0.29 6.96
N CYS A 527 7.13 0.18 7.83
CA CYS A 527 7.37 1.62 8.00
C CYS A 527 7.86 2.27 6.71
N PHE A 528 8.83 1.65 6.03
CA PHE A 528 9.40 2.16 4.79
C PHE A 528 8.35 2.35 3.69
N LEU A 529 7.47 1.36 3.49
CA LEU A 529 6.38 1.45 2.51
C LEU A 529 5.38 2.56 2.85
N LEU A 530 5.02 2.72 4.12
CA LEU A 530 4.04 3.72 4.55
C LEU A 530 4.57 5.15 4.48
N ASP A 531 5.86 5.37 4.76
CA ASP A 531 6.55 6.62 4.48
C ASP A 531 6.57 6.93 2.96
N LEU A 532 7.00 5.96 2.13
CA LEU A 532 7.14 6.15 0.68
C LEU A 532 5.82 6.53 -0.03
N LEU A 533 4.71 6.03 0.51
CA LEU A 533 3.36 6.17 -0.07
C LEU A 533 2.59 7.39 0.47
N ASP A 534 3.14 8.16 1.43
CA ASP A 534 2.44 9.24 2.18
C ASP A 534 1.03 8.80 2.66
N ALA A 535 0.91 7.60 3.25
CA ALA A 535 -0.39 7.08 3.66
C ALA A 535 -1.06 8.03 4.70
N PRO A 536 -2.29 8.57 4.47
CA PRO A 536 -2.89 9.55 5.38
C PRO A 536 -3.20 9.05 6.80
N SER A 537 -3.20 7.72 6.98
CA SER A 537 -3.29 6.99 8.25
C SER A 537 -1.94 6.87 8.98
N TRP A 538 -0.83 7.19 8.32
CA TRP A 538 0.54 7.12 8.84
C TRP A 538 1.03 8.51 9.23
N ARG A 539 1.10 8.76 10.54
CA ARG A 539 1.52 10.04 11.14
C ARG A 539 2.38 9.78 12.39
N PRO A 540 3.56 9.13 12.24
CA PRO A 540 4.43 8.83 13.37
C PRO A 540 4.84 10.11 14.09
N ARG A 541 4.64 10.17 15.41
CA ARG A 541 5.05 11.31 16.26
C ARG A 541 6.49 11.18 16.76
N TRP A 542 7.16 10.05 16.48
CA TRP A 542 8.50 9.77 16.96
C TRP A 542 9.57 10.54 16.17
N LYS A 543 10.26 11.47 16.83
CA LYS A 543 11.22 12.41 16.19
C LYS A 543 12.44 11.76 15.54
N PHE A 544 12.80 10.54 15.93
CA PHE A 544 13.97 9.83 15.39
C PHE A 544 13.60 8.82 14.29
N HIS A 545 12.33 8.81 13.85
CA HIS A 545 11.90 7.99 12.72
C HIS A 545 12.30 8.64 11.38
N HIS A 546 12.82 7.82 10.46
CA HIS A 546 13.08 8.22 9.08
C HIS A 546 13.08 6.98 8.18
N TRP A 547 12.51 7.08 6.98
CA TRP A 547 12.30 5.96 6.05
C TRP A 547 13.58 5.18 5.75
N SER A 548 14.74 5.85 5.71
CA SER A 548 16.02 5.20 5.41
C SER A 548 16.51 4.28 6.53
N PHE A 549 16.21 4.58 7.80
CA PHE A 549 16.55 3.69 8.92
C PHE A 549 15.71 2.42 8.89
N SER A 550 14.43 2.53 8.52
CA SER A 550 13.56 1.37 8.30
C SER A 550 14.00 0.56 7.08
N LEU A 551 14.38 1.19 5.97
CA LEU A 551 14.91 0.47 4.80
C LEU A 551 16.22 -0.27 5.10
N VAL A 552 17.18 0.39 5.77
CA VAL A 552 18.45 -0.24 6.19
C VAL A 552 18.18 -1.37 7.18
N GLY A 553 17.26 -1.19 8.13
CA GLY A 553 16.85 -2.25 9.05
C GLY A 553 16.26 -3.48 8.34
N ALA A 554 15.41 -3.28 7.32
CA ALA A 554 14.84 -4.37 6.53
C ALA A 554 15.91 -5.13 5.73
N LEU A 555 16.79 -4.39 5.04
CA LEU A 555 17.92 -4.98 4.29
C LEU A 555 18.88 -5.74 5.21
N LEU A 556 19.20 -5.19 6.38
CA LEU A 556 20.07 -5.81 7.38
C LEU A 556 19.47 -7.11 7.93
N CYS A 557 18.17 -7.15 8.22
CA CYS A 557 17.46 -8.38 8.60
C CYS A 557 17.59 -9.47 7.52
N ILE A 558 17.36 -9.10 6.25
CA ILE A 558 17.43 -10.04 5.12
C ILE A 558 18.86 -10.56 4.91
N VAL A 559 19.87 -9.69 4.99
CA VAL A 559 21.29 -10.09 4.89
C VAL A 559 21.68 -11.04 6.01
N ILE A 560 21.32 -10.76 7.27
CA ILE A 560 21.59 -11.67 8.40
C ILE A 560 20.95 -13.04 8.16
N MET A 561 19.69 -13.07 7.70
CA MET A 561 18.94 -14.30 7.43
C MET A 561 19.66 -15.19 6.40
N PHE A 562 20.01 -14.62 5.24
CA PHE A 562 20.77 -15.34 4.20
C PHE A 562 22.19 -15.75 4.64
N SER A 563 22.88 -14.92 5.44
CA SER A 563 24.21 -15.26 5.97
C SER A 563 24.19 -16.45 6.92
N ILE A 564 23.17 -16.57 7.80
CA ILE A 564 23.04 -17.71 8.72
C ILE A 564 22.76 -19.00 7.93
N SER A 565 21.72 -18.99 7.08
CA SER A 565 21.43 -20.13 6.19
C SER A 565 20.44 -19.76 5.10
N TRP A 566 20.88 -19.82 3.84
CA TRP A 566 20.01 -19.62 2.67
C TRP A 566 18.87 -20.65 2.59
N ALA A 567 19.08 -21.88 3.05
CA ALA A 567 18.08 -22.95 2.98
C ALA A 567 16.90 -22.69 3.95
N PHE A 568 17.20 -22.45 5.23
CA PHE A 568 16.16 -22.08 6.20
C PHE A 568 15.51 -20.73 5.88
N THR A 569 16.25 -19.79 5.27
CA THR A 569 15.72 -18.54 4.74
C THR A 569 14.63 -18.78 3.69
N VAL A 570 14.93 -19.59 2.66
CA VAL A 570 13.98 -19.89 1.57
C VAL A 570 12.74 -20.63 2.10
N VAL A 571 12.91 -21.60 3.01
CA VAL A 571 11.78 -22.30 3.64
C VAL A 571 10.90 -21.34 4.44
N SER A 572 11.50 -20.43 5.22
CA SER A 572 10.76 -19.45 6.04
C SER A 572 10.00 -18.43 5.19
N LEU A 573 10.63 -17.94 4.11
CA LEU A 573 9.99 -17.03 3.14
C LEU A 573 8.88 -17.74 2.36
N ALA A 574 9.05 -19.01 1.99
CA ALA A 574 8.02 -19.80 1.33
C ALA A 574 6.80 -20.03 2.25
N LEU A 575 7.05 -20.36 3.52
CA LEU A 575 5.99 -20.51 4.54
C LEU A 575 5.20 -19.21 4.73
N ALA A 576 5.87 -18.07 4.91
CA ALA A 576 5.21 -16.77 5.06
C ALA A 576 4.44 -16.34 3.80
N SER A 577 4.98 -16.66 2.62
CA SER A 577 4.31 -16.41 1.33
C SER A 577 3.06 -17.29 1.16
N LEU A 578 3.11 -18.55 1.61
CA LEU A 578 1.96 -19.47 1.63
C LEU A 578 0.89 -19.01 2.63
N ILE A 579 1.27 -18.56 3.83
CA ILE A 579 0.35 -18.00 4.81
C ILE A 579 -0.32 -16.73 4.25
N TYR A 580 0.46 -15.80 3.67
CA TYR A 580 -0.09 -14.61 3.01
C TYR A 580 -1.07 -14.97 1.89
N TYR A 581 -0.72 -15.92 1.02
CA TYR A 581 -1.60 -16.38 -0.06
C TYR A 581 -2.88 -17.04 0.46
N TYR A 582 -2.79 -17.85 1.53
CA TYR A 582 -3.95 -18.44 2.21
C TYR A 582 -4.88 -17.37 2.81
N VAL A 583 -4.32 -16.33 3.44
CA VAL A 583 -5.11 -15.18 3.95
C VAL A 583 -5.71 -14.39 2.79
N SER A 584 -5.01 -14.19 1.66
CA SER A 584 -5.57 -13.44 0.52
C SER A 584 -6.74 -14.16 -0.19
N ILE A 585 -6.82 -15.49 -0.10
CA ILE A 585 -7.94 -16.28 -0.66
C ILE A 585 -9.10 -16.43 0.33
N LYS A 586 -8.80 -16.75 1.60
CA LYS A 586 -9.84 -17.08 2.61
C LYS A 586 -10.15 -15.97 3.60
N GLY A 587 -9.38 -14.88 3.57
CA GLY A 587 -9.60 -13.70 4.39
C GLY A 587 -10.93 -13.05 4.07
N LYS A 588 -11.79 -12.91 5.07
CA LYS A 588 -12.97 -12.06 4.95
C LYS A 588 -12.53 -10.59 4.96
N ALA A 589 -13.08 -9.79 4.06
CA ALA A 589 -12.97 -8.34 4.12
C ALA A 589 -13.79 -7.80 5.29
N GLY A 590 -13.21 -7.79 6.50
CA GLY A 590 -13.74 -7.05 7.65
C GLY A 590 -13.46 -5.55 7.55
N ASP A 591 -13.89 -4.78 8.57
CA ASP A 591 -13.75 -3.30 8.64
C ASP A 591 -12.31 -2.80 8.86
N TRP A 592 -11.32 -3.52 8.33
CA TRP A 592 -9.92 -3.13 8.35
C TRP A 592 -9.67 -2.08 7.27
N GLY A 593 -9.16 -0.92 7.69
CA GLY A 593 -8.69 0.12 6.79
C GLY A 593 -7.51 -0.40 5.96
N ASP A 594 -7.79 -0.77 4.71
CA ASP A 594 -6.81 -1.31 3.77
C ASP A 594 -5.74 -0.25 3.44
N GLY A 595 -4.52 -0.49 3.95
CA GLY A 595 -3.36 0.38 3.75
C GLY A 595 -2.95 0.50 2.29
N PHE A 596 -3.15 -0.55 1.48
CA PHE A 596 -2.89 -0.53 0.05
C PHE A 596 -3.96 0.27 -0.71
N LYS A 597 -5.26 0.15 -0.42
CA LYS A 597 -6.30 1.06 -0.97
C LYS A 597 -6.00 2.52 -0.62
N SER A 598 -5.55 2.80 0.60
CA SER A 598 -5.13 4.14 1.02
C SER A 598 -3.92 4.65 0.20
N ALA A 599 -2.96 3.78 -0.10
CA ALA A 599 -1.82 4.10 -0.95
C ALA A 599 -2.18 4.24 -2.44
N TYR A 600 -3.06 3.40 -2.98
CA TYR A 600 -3.58 3.51 -4.35
C TYR A 600 -4.35 4.82 -4.54
N PHE A 601 -5.13 5.24 -3.53
CA PHE A 601 -5.78 6.56 -3.53
C PHE A 601 -4.77 7.71 -3.54
N GLN A 602 -3.70 7.65 -2.74
CA GLN A 602 -2.64 8.66 -2.78
C GLN A 602 -1.85 8.65 -4.09
N LEU A 603 -1.58 7.48 -4.68
CA LEU A 603 -0.93 7.37 -5.98
C LEU A 603 -1.81 7.97 -7.09
N ALA A 604 -3.12 7.69 -7.07
CA ALA A 604 -4.10 8.31 -7.96
C ALA A 604 -4.13 9.84 -7.79
N LEU A 605 -4.23 10.34 -6.56
CA LEU A 605 -4.25 11.78 -6.25
C LEU A 605 -2.95 12.49 -6.64
N ARG A 606 -1.78 11.91 -6.33
CA ARG A 606 -0.45 12.37 -6.77
C ARG A 606 -0.39 12.41 -8.30
N SER A 607 -0.88 11.38 -8.99
CA SER A 607 -0.88 11.33 -10.47
C SER A 607 -1.76 12.42 -11.08
N LEU A 608 -3.00 12.59 -10.61
CA LEU A 608 -3.94 13.64 -11.04
C LEU A 608 -3.37 15.04 -10.79
N ARG A 609 -2.76 15.27 -9.62
CA ARG A 609 -2.06 16.53 -9.32
C ARG A 609 -0.85 16.76 -10.23
N SER A 610 -0.12 15.72 -10.63
CA SER A 610 1.01 15.83 -11.58
C SER A 610 0.59 16.17 -13.02
N LEU A 611 -0.66 15.83 -13.38
CA LEU A 611 -1.30 16.25 -14.64
C LEU A 611 -1.77 17.71 -14.53
N GLY A 612 -2.46 18.06 -13.45
CA GLY A 612 -2.96 19.42 -13.19
C GLY A 612 -1.85 20.49 -13.03
N ALA A 613 -0.77 20.17 -12.31
CA ALA A 613 0.32 21.12 -12.06
C ALA A 613 1.08 21.53 -13.33
N ARG A 614 1.20 20.62 -14.31
CA ARG A 614 1.77 20.92 -15.64
C ARG A 614 0.84 21.80 -16.48
N TYR A 615 -0.47 21.66 -16.30
CA TYR A 615 -1.48 22.50 -16.97
C TYR A 615 -1.47 23.93 -16.44
N PHE A 616 -1.49 24.14 -15.12
CA PHE A 616 -1.55 25.49 -14.53
C PHE A 616 -0.25 26.30 -14.75
N ARG A 617 0.91 25.64 -14.83
CA ARG A 617 2.18 26.32 -15.15
C ARG A 617 2.25 26.79 -16.60
N ASN A 618 1.57 26.09 -17.51
CA ASN A 618 1.53 26.42 -18.94
C ASN A 618 0.18 27.09 -19.27
N ALA A 619 -0.02 28.31 -18.77
CA ALA A 619 -1.29 29.05 -18.91
C ALA A 619 -1.71 29.32 -20.38
N ALA A 620 -0.81 29.15 -21.36
CA ALA A 620 -1.11 29.18 -22.78
C ALA A 620 -1.41 27.77 -23.34
N ASN A 621 -2.71 27.46 -23.45
CA ASN A 621 -3.31 26.25 -24.04
C ASN A 621 -3.06 24.90 -23.33
N GLN A 622 -4.18 24.29 -22.91
CA GLN A 622 -4.73 22.99 -23.38
C GLN A 622 -3.77 21.85 -23.78
N VAL A 623 -4.21 20.61 -23.51
CA VAL A 623 -3.54 19.36 -23.96
C VAL A 623 -3.11 19.48 -25.42
N HIS A 624 -1.79 19.43 -25.65
CA HIS A 624 -1.22 19.58 -26.99
C HIS A 624 -1.83 18.54 -27.95
N PRO A 625 -2.34 18.92 -29.15
CA PRO A 625 -2.97 17.99 -30.09
C PRO A 625 -2.20 16.69 -30.38
N LYS A 626 -0.87 16.70 -30.28
CA LYS A 626 0.00 15.52 -30.45
C LYS A 626 -0.22 14.43 -29.40
N ASN A 627 -0.68 14.79 -28.19
CA ASN A 627 -0.86 13.91 -27.02
C ASN A 627 -2.33 13.81 -26.59
N TRP A 628 -3.27 13.99 -27.52
CA TRP A 628 -4.70 13.80 -27.24
C TRP A 628 -5.05 12.30 -27.18
N TYR A 629 -5.93 11.93 -26.23
CA TYR A 629 -6.41 10.56 -26.04
C TYR A 629 -7.95 10.56 -25.95
N PRO A 630 -8.66 9.57 -26.51
CA PRO A 630 -10.10 9.46 -26.39
C PRO A 630 -10.52 9.08 -24.97
N ILE A 631 -11.33 9.93 -24.34
CA ILE A 631 -12.00 9.67 -23.05
C ILE A 631 -13.50 9.79 -23.31
N PRO A 632 -14.18 8.69 -23.74
CA PRO A 632 -15.58 8.74 -24.11
C PRO A 632 -16.50 8.82 -22.89
N LEU A 633 -17.37 9.83 -22.88
CA LEU A 633 -18.61 9.87 -22.12
C LEU A 633 -19.66 9.09 -22.91
N ILE A 634 -20.21 8.03 -22.32
CA ILE A 634 -21.06 7.06 -23.01
C ILE A 634 -22.47 7.14 -22.44
N PHE A 635 -23.39 7.65 -23.25
CA PHE A 635 -24.73 7.95 -22.82
C PHE A 635 -25.62 6.71 -22.99
N CYS A 636 -25.98 6.10 -21.87
CA CYS A 636 -26.46 4.71 -21.79
C CYS A 636 -27.95 4.53 -22.10
N ARG A 637 -28.77 5.54 -21.79
CA ARG A 637 -30.22 5.57 -22.03
C ARG A 637 -30.61 6.88 -22.75
N PRO A 638 -30.19 7.09 -24.02
CA PRO A 638 -30.45 8.34 -24.71
C PRO A 638 -31.90 8.47 -25.18
N TRP A 639 -32.53 7.38 -25.66
CA TRP A 639 -33.83 7.40 -26.32
C TRP A 639 -34.72 6.24 -25.87
N GLY A 640 -35.95 6.56 -25.42
CA GLY A 640 -36.96 5.58 -25.03
C GLY A 640 -36.73 4.93 -23.67
N LYS A 641 -37.77 4.25 -23.15
CA LYS A 641 -37.68 3.43 -21.95
C LYS A 641 -37.14 2.05 -22.31
N LEU A 642 -35.95 1.71 -21.80
CA LEU A 642 -35.46 0.33 -21.81
C LEU A 642 -36.27 -0.52 -20.81
N PRO A 643 -36.32 -1.85 -20.94
CA PRO A 643 -36.87 -2.73 -19.91
C PRO A 643 -36.15 -2.50 -18.57
N GLU A 644 -36.89 -2.57 -17.47
CA GLU A 644 -36.43 -2.12 -16.14
C GLU A 644 -35.13 -2.82 -15.69
N ASN A 645 -34.95 -4.09 -16.05
CA ASN A 645 -33.78 -4.91 -15.74
C ASN A 645 -32.54 -4.65 -16.62
N VAL A 646 -32.58 -3.69 -17.57
CA VAL A 646 -31.47 -3.43 -18.50
C VAL A 646 -30.87 -2.04 -18.24
N PRO A 647 -29.70 -1.93 -17.58
CA PRO A 647 -29.11 -0.63 -17.22
C PRO A 647 -28.59 0.15 -18.44
N CYS A 648 -28.04 -0.55 -19.43
CA CYS A 648 -27.42 0.02 -20.62
C CYS A 648 -27.66 -0.88 -21.84
N HIS A 649 -27.70 -0.31 -23.04
CA HIS A 649 -27.82 -1.07 -24.29
C HIS A 649 -26.67 -2.09 -24.43
N PRO A 650 -26.93 -3.38 -24.71
CA PRO A 650 -25.94 -4.44 -24.47
C PRO A 650 -24.61 -4.23 -25.20
N LYS A 651 -24.69 -3.83 -26.48
CA LYS A 651 -23.51 -3.57 -27.35
C LYS A 651 -22.82 -2.22 -27.12
N LEU A 652 -23.35 -1.33 -26.28
CA LEU A 652 -22.74 0.00 -26.06
C LEU A 652 -21.47 -0.09 -25.20
N ALA A 653 -21.39 -1.07 -24.29
CA ALA A 653 -20.15 -1.38 -23.56
C ALA A 653 -19.09 -2.05 -24.46
N ASP A 654 -19.51 -2.85 -25.46
CA ASP A 654 -18.60 -3.41 -26.45
C ASP A 654 -18.04 -2.30 -27.36
N PHE A 655 -18.90 -1.35 -27.77
CA PHE A 655 -18.50 -0.14 -28.49
C PHE A 655 -17.54 0.76 -27.69
N ALA A 656 -17.76 0.92 -26.37
CA ALA A 656 -16.83 1.59 -25.47
C ALA A 656 -15.42 0.99 -25.55
N ASN A 657 -15.34 -0.35 -25.58
CA ASN A 657 -14.10 -1.06 -25.74
C ASN A 657 -13.50 -0.86 -27.14
N PHE A 658 -14.30 -0.83 -28.22
CA PHE A 658 -13.79 -0.54 -29.58
C PHE A 658 -13.12 0.85 -29.68
N MET A 659 -13.64 1.87 -28.98
CA MET A 659 -13.07 3.24 -28.95
C MET A 659 -11.71 3.38 -28.21
N LYS A 660 -11.18 2.32 -27.59
CA LYS A 660 -9.97 2.35 -26.74
C LYS A 660 -8.82 1.50 -27.32
N LYS A 661 -7.63 2.09 -27.52
CA LYS A 661 -6.43 1.38 -28.04
C LYS A 661 -6.08 0.17 -27.15
N LYS A 662 -6.15 -1.05 -27.72
CA LYS A 662 -6.04 -2.33 -26.97
C LYS A 662 -6.96 -2.47 -25.74
N GLY A 663 -8.09 -1.76 -25.72
CA GLY A 663 -9.11 -1.79 -24.64
C GLY A 663 -8.81 -0.88 -23.44
N ARG A 664 -7.56 -0.40 -23.33
CA ARG A 664 -7.06 0.39 -22.21
C ARG A 664 -7.50 1.85 -22.28
N GLY A 665 -7.89 2.41 -21.14
CA GLY A 665 -8.30 3.80 -20.99
C GLY A 665 -9.66 3.97 -20.30
N MET A 666 -9.88 5.14 -19.72
CA MET A 666 -11.13 5.44 -19.02
C MET A 666 -12.28 5.71 -19.99
N SER A 667 -13.36 4.95 -19.86
CA SER A 667 -14.70 5.32 -20.36
C SER A 667 -15.58 5.74 -19.18
N ILE A 668 -16.50 6.68 -19.37
CA ILE A 668 -17.45 7.10 -18.33
C ILE A 668 -18.87 6.82 -18.83
N PHE A 669 -19.53 5.85 -18.24
CA PHE A 669 -20.89 5.45 -18.58
C PHE A 669 -21.89 6.24 -17.73
N VAL A 670 -22.78 6.98 -18.41
CA VAL A 670 -23.78 7.81 -17.73
C VAL A 670 -25.18 7.44 -18.19
N SER A 671 -26.08 7.29 -17.21
CA SER A 671 -27.52 7.47 -17.44
C SER A 671 -28.01 8.68 -16.65
N ILE A 672 -28.94 9.41 -17.24
CA ILE A 672 -29.74 10.39 -16.52
C ILE A 672 -31.05 9.72 -16.11
N LEU A 673 -31.65 10.17 -15.02
CA LEU A 673 -32.95 9.74 -14.51
C LEU A 673 -33.82 10.98 -14.27
N ASP A 674 -34.89 11.14 -15.06
CA ASP A 674 -35.78 12.28 -14.92
C ASP A 674 -36.52 12.26 -13.57
N GLY A 675 -36.63 13.40 -12.89
CA GLY A 675 -37.38 13.58 -11.64
C GLY A 675 -36.61 14.32 -10.54
N ASP A 676 -37.23 14.42 -9.36
CA ASP A 676 -36.65 15.14 -8.22
C ASP A 676 -35.69 14.26 -7.41
N TYR A 677 -34.47 14.74 -7.20
CA TYR A 677 -33.40 14.01 -6.50
C TYR A 677 -33.82 13.36 -5.16
N PRO A 678 -34.53 14.03 -4.23
CA PRO A 678 -34.92 13.41 -2.97
C PRO A 678 -35.85 12.20 -3.13
N SER A 679 -36.65 12.16 -4.19
CA SER A 679 -37.60 11.07 -4.46
C SER A 679 -36.94 9.84 -5.11
N ARG A 680 -35.80 10.02 -5.78
CA ARG A 680 -35.14 8.99 -6.62
C ARG A 680 -33.68 8.72 -6.22
N ALA A 681 -33.26 9.18 -5.04
CA ALA A 681 -31.88 9.01 -4.55
C ALA A 681 -31.50 7.54 -4.34
N GLU A 682 -32.41 6.68 -3.85
CA GLU A 682 -32.14 5.24 -3.71
C GLU A 682 -32.19 4.52 -5.06
N ASP A 683 -33.18 4.82 -5.92
CA ASP A 683 -33.25 4.30 -7.30
C ASP A 683 -31.95 4.55 -8.06
N ALA A 684 -31.40 5.77 -7.95
CA ALA A 684 -30.15 6.15 -8.59
C ALA A 684 -28.95 5.32 -8.10
N LYS A 685 -28.87 5.00 -6.79
CA LYS A 685 -27.83 4.10 -6.25
C LYS A 685 -27.99 2.68 -6.78
N VAL A 686 -29.20 2.15 -6.81
CA VAL A 686 -29.49 0.80 -7.31
C VAL A 686 -29.14 0.69 -8.80
N MET A 687 -29.57 1.66 -9.62
CA MET A 687 -29.20 1.74 -11.04
C MET A 687 -27.68 1.89 -11.23
N CYS A 688 -27.00 2.64 -10.38
CA CYS A 688 -25.55 2.83 -10.45
C CYS A 688 -24.79 1.54 -10.16
N HIS A 689 -25.20 0.81 -9.11
CA HIS A 689 -24.61 -0.49 -8.78
C HIS A 689 -24.85 -1.52 -9.90
N GLN A 690 -26.06 -1.62 -10.44
CA GLN A 690 -26.37 -2.48 -11.59
C GLN A 690 -25.54 -2.13 -12.84
N LEU A 691 -25.36 -0.84 -13.13
CA LEU A 691 -24.53 -0.39 -14.26
C LEU A 691 -23.05 -0.72 -14.03
N ALA A 692 -22.53 -0.56 -12.81
CA ALA A 692 -21.16 -0.92 -12.45
C ALA A 692 -20.91 -2.43 -12.62
N THR A 693 -21.77 -3.28 -12.06
CA THR A 693 -21.69 -4.74 -12.22
C THR A 693 -21.80 -5.16 -13.70
N TYR A 694 -22.61 -4.47 -14.50
CA TYR A 694 -22.72 -4.72 -15.94
C TYR A 694 -21.41 -4.40 -16.69
N ILE A 695 -20.75 -3.28 -16.35
CA ILE A 695 -19.46 -2.88 -16.94
C ILE A 695 -18.34 -3.86 -16.57
N GLU A 696 -18.33 -4.32 -15.31
CA GLU A 696 -17.37 -5.32 -14.81
C GLU A 696 -17.57 -6.69 -15.49
N TYR A 697 -18.82 -7.16 -15.61
CA TYR A 697 -19.16 -8.37 -16.37
C TYR A 697 -18.70 -8.27 -17.83
N LYS A 698 -18.87 -7.10 -18.46
CA LYS A 698 -18.36 -6.78 -19.80
C LYS A 698 -16.85 -6.48 -19.88
N LYS A 699 -16.11 -6.59 -18.77
CA LYS A 699 -14.66 -6.35 -18.66
C LYS A 699 -14.21 -5.01 -19.25
N CYS A 700 -15.07 -4.00 -19.25
CA CYS A 700 -14.75 -2.70 -19.82
C CYS A 700 -14.08 -1.81 -18.76
N GLU A 701 -12.84 -1.39 -18.99
CA GLU A 701 -12.22 -0.31 -18.19
C GLU A 701 -13.08 0.96 -18.28
N GLY A 702 -13.74 1.33 -17.17
CA GLY A 702 -14.61 2.49 -17.09
C GLY A 702 -15.31 2.65 -15.74
N VAL A 703 -16.07 3.74 -15.60
CA VAL A 703 -16.81 4.11 -14.37
C VAL A 703 -18.28 4.29 -14.72
N ALA A 704 -19.19 3.84 -13.85
CA ALA A 704 -20.63 4.12 -13.91
C ALA A 704 -20.96 5.36 -13.08
N GLU A 705 -21.82 6.24 -13.60
CA GLU A 705 -22.43 7.34 -12.84
C GLU A 705 -23.91 7.49 -13.23
N ILE A 706 -24.77 7.81 -12.27
CA ILE A 706 -26.21 8.07 -12.51
C ILE A 706 -26.54 9.46 -11.98
N VAL A 707 -27.13 10.31 -12.83
CA VAL A 707 -27.52 11.68 -12.47
C VAL A 707 -29.03 11.81 -12.47
N VAL A 708 -29.62 12.26 -11.36
CA VAL A 708 -31.04 12.61 -11.29
C VAL A 708 -31.23 14.09 -11.62
N ALA A 709 -32.15 14.43 -12.51
CA ALA A 709 -32.40 15.81 -12.94
C ALA A 709 -33.87 16.04 -13.32
N PRO A 710 -34.41 17.26 -13.21
CA PRO A 710 -35.79 17.57 -13.62
C PRO A 710 -36.05 17.33 -15.12
N THR A 711 -35.03 17.52 -15.96
CA THR A 711 -35.08 17.18 -17.40
C THR A 711 -33.79 16.51 -17.86
N MET A 712 -33.91 15.60 -18.82
CA MET A 712 -32.82 15.01 -19.60
C MET A 712 -31.83 16.06 -20.13
N SER A 713 -32.33 17.18 -20.67
CA SER A 713 -31.50 18.25 -21.26
C SER A 713 -30.63 18.94 -20.21
N ASP A 714 -31.17 19.25 -19.04
CA ASP A 714 -30.44 19.95 -17.99
C ASP A 714 -29.48 19.03 -17.23
N GLY A 715 -29.89 17.78 -16.99
CA GLY A 715 -28.99 16.73 -16.50
C GLY A 715 -27.79 16.52 -17.45
N PHE A 716 -28.02 16.55 -18.76
CA PHE A 716 -26.95 16.43 -19.75
C PHE A 716 -25.99 17.64 -19.72
N ARG A 717 -26.53 18.86 -19.62
CA ARG A 717 -25.72 20.08 -19.47
C ARG A 717 -24.86 20.04 -18.20
N SER A 718 -25.41 19.58 -17.07
CA SER A 718 -24.63 19.35 -15.85
C SER A 718 -23.51 18.34 -16.11
N VAL A 719 -23.82 17.15 -16.63
CA VAL A 719 -22.85 16.08 -16.91
C VAL A 719 -21.69 16.57 -17.80
N VAL A 720 -21.98 17.24 -18.92
CA VAL A 720 -20.94 17.70 -19.87
C VAL A 720 -19.96 18.71 -19.26
N GLN A 721 -20.42 19.51 -18.28
CA GLN A 721 -19.62 20.52 -17.60
C GLN A 721 -18.84 19.97 -16.39
N THR A 722 -19.51 19.19 -15.54
CA THR A 722 -18.99 18.77 -14.22
C THR A 722 -18.21 17.46 -14.25
N MET A 723 -18.52 16.54 -15.17
CA MET A 723 -18.00 15.18 -15.13
C MET A 723 -16.47 15.09 -15.22
N GLY A 724 -15.90 14.17 -14.45
CA GLY A 724 -14.46 13.89 -14.38
C GLY A 724 -13.67 14.80 -13.43
N LEU A 725 -12.49 14.33 -13.02
CA LEU A 725 -11.73 14.90 -11.90
C LEU A 725 -10.47 15.65 -12.38
N GLY A 726 -10.43 16.96 -12.15
CA GLY A 726 -9.31 17.82 -12.53
C GLY A 726 -9.12 17.84 -14.06
N ASN A 727 -8.01 17.26 -14.53
CA ASN A 727 -7.71 17.10 -15.95
C ASN A 727 -8.26 15.79 -16.55
N LEU A 728 -8.68 14.83 -15.73
CA LEU A 728 -9.26 13.56 -16.18
C LEU A 728 -10.77 13.76 -16.44
N LYS A 729 -11.08 14.51 -17.50
CA LYS A 729 -12.44 14.84 -17.94
C LYS A 729 -12.78 14.14 -19.27
N PRO A 730 -14.05 13.75 -19.48
CA PRO A 730 -14.47 13.24 -20.77
C PRO A 730 -14.33 14.31 -21.84
N ASN A 731 -13.93 13.89 -23.04
CA ASN A 731 -13.60 14.79 -24.14
C ASN A 731 -14.33 14.45 -25.45
N ILE A 732 -14.84 13.21 -25.60
CA ILE A 732 -15.84 12.80 -26.60
C ILE A 732 -17.15 12.51 -25.87
N VAL A 733 -18.29 12.86 -26.49
CA VAL A 733 -19.61 12.35 -26.11
C VAL A 733 -20.06 11.31 -27.14
N VAL A 734 -20.50 10.14 -26.67
CA VAL A 734 -20.94 8.99 -27.47
C VAL A 734 -22.43 8.71 -27.19
N MET A 735 -23.24 8.63 -28.25
CA MET A 735 -24.67 8.31 -28.15
C MET A 735 -25.18 7.49 -29.35
N ARG A 736 -26.25 6.73 -29.17
CA ARG A 736 -26.98 6.06 -30.27
C ARG A 736 -27.75 7.11 -31.09
N TYR A 737 -27.80 6.95 -32.41
CA TYR A 737 -28.71 7.71 -33.27
C TYR A 737 -30.18 7.43 -32.90
N PRO A 738 -31.05 8.45 -32.76
CA PRO A 738 -32.46 8.23 -32.43
C PRO A 738 -33.25 7.69 -33.63
N GLU A 739 -33.32 6.38 -33.79
CA GLU A 739 -34.05 5.73 -34.91
C GLU A 739 -35.58 5.76 -34.73
N ILE A 740 -36.07 5.95 -33.49
CA ILE A 740 -37.50 5.95 -33.14
C ILE A 740 -38.17 7.35 -33.17
N TRP A 741 -37.47 8.36 -33.69
CA TRP A 741 -37.83 9.77 -33.56
C TRP A 741 -39.15 10.19 -34.24
N ARG A 742 -39.57 9.47 -35.29
CA ARG A 742 -40.83 9.72 -36.02
C ARG A 742 -42.09 9.14 -35.33
N ARG A 743 -41.99 8.52 -34.15
CA ARG A 743 -43.17 7.99 -33.43
C ARG A 743 -43.92 9.14 -32.75
N GLU A 744 -45.24 9.19 -32.95
CA GLU A 744 -46.15 10.26 -32.47
C GLU A 744 -45.98 10.59 -30.98
N ASN A 745 -45.74 9.57 -30.13
CA ASN A 745 -45.54 9.73 -28.69
C ASN A 745 -44.18 10.36 -28.27
N LEU A 746 -43.31 10.75 -29.22
CA LEU A 746 -41.90 11.11 -28.96
C LEU A 746 -41.44 12.43 -29.62
N THR A 747 -42.36 13.39 -29.79
CA THR A 747 -42.12 14.70 -30.46
C THR A 747 -40.98 15.55 -29.87
N GLN A 748 -40.53 15.29 -28.64
CA GLN A 748 -39.43 16.01 -27.98
C GLN A 748 -38.02 15.53 -28.40
N ILE A 749 -37.90 14.34 -29.02
CA ILE A 749 -36.58 13.77 -29.38
C ILE A 749 -35.75 14.70 -30.28
N PRO A 750 -36.29 15.31 -31.35
CA PRO A 750 -35.51 16.21 -32.21
C PRO A 750 -34.90 17.41 -31.48
N SER A 751 -35.66 18.10 -30.62
CA SER A 751 -35.15 19.28 -29.89
C SER A 751 -34.11 18.89 -28.84
N THR A 752 -34.33 17.80 -28.09
CA THR A 752 -33.32 17.27 -27.16
C THR A 752 -32.03 16.87 -27.88
N PHE A 753 -32.10 16.15 -29.00
CA PHE A 753 -30.92 15.74 -29.79
C PHE A 753 -30.14 16.95 -30.33
N VAL A 754 -30.83 17.95 -30.88
CA VAL A 754 -30.20 19.18 -31.40
C VAL A 754 -29.66 20.05 -30.26
N SER A 755 -30.28 20.09 -29.08
CA SER A 755 -29.68 20.72 -27.90
C SER A 755 -28.39 20.00 -27.50
N ILE A 756 -28.42 18.67 -27.34
CA ILE A 756 -27.25 17.86 -26.97
C ILE A 756 -26.06 18.12 -27.90
N ILE A 757 -26.29 18.16 -29.22
CA ILE A 757 -25.24 18.47 -30.22
C ILE A 757 -24.70 19.90 -30.01
N ASN A 758 -25.56 20.90 -29.88
CA ASN A 758 -25.15 22.29 -29.67
C ASN A 758 -24.42 22.49 -28.33
N ASP A 759 -24.92 21.91 -27.25
CA ASP A 759 -24.33 21.95 -25.91
C ASP A 759 -22.91 21.32 -25.91
N CYS A 760 -22.67 20.25 -26.69
CA CYS A 760 -21.33 19.69 -26.91
C CYS A 760 -20.40 20.64 -27.68
N ILE A 761 -20.89 21.31 -28.73
CA ILE A 761 -20.11 22.26 -29.55
C ILE A 761 -19.76 23.53 -28.76
N ILE A 762 -20.64 23.95 -27.85
CA ILE A 762 -20.41 25.05 -26.91
C ILE A 762 -19.38 24.64 -25.85
N ALA A 763 -19.54 23.46 -25.25
CA ALA A 763 -18.60 22.89 -24.28
C ALA A 763 -17.26 22.42 -24.88
N ASN A 764 -17.07 22.58 -26.20
CA ASN A 764 -15.91 22.11 -26.97
C ASN A 764 -15.56 20.64 -26.66
N LYS A 765 -16.55 19.77 -26.83
CA LYS A 765 -16.43 18.29 -26.82
C LYS A 765 -16.56 17.77 -28.25
N ALA A 766 -15.83 16.70 -28.57
CA ALA A 766 -16.09 15.91 -29.76
C ALA A 766 -17.41 15.13 -29.59
N VAL A 767 -18.08 14.79 -30.69
CA VAL A 767 -19.35 14.04 -30.69
C VAL A 767 -19.22 12.83 -31.60
N VAL A 768 -19.64 11.66 -31.15
CA VAL A 768 -19.71 10.43 -31.95
C VAL A 768 -21.11 9.84 -31.81
N ILE A 769 -21.85 9.84 -32.91
CA ILE A 769 -23.19 9.26 -33.02
C ILE A 769 -23.08 7.90 -33.71
N VAL A 770 -23.61 6.86 -33.07
CA VAL A 770 -23.56 5.48 -33.58
C VAL A 770 -24.93 5.09 -34.14
N LYS A 771 -25.02 4.81 -35.43
CA LYS A 771 -26.18 4.16 -36.06
C LYS A 771 -26.00 2.63 -36.08
N GLY A 772 -27.11 1.90 -36.04
CA GLY A 772 -27.11 0.45 -36.30
C GLY A 772 -26.37 -0.33 -35.20
N LEU A 773 -26.43 0.17 -33.95
CA LEU A 773 -25.70 -0.38 -32.81
C LEU A 773 -25.94 -1.89 -32.60
N ASP A 774 -27.10 -2.38 -33.02
CA ASP A 774 -27.48 -3.81 -32.98
C ASP A 774 -26.73 -4.68 -34.01
N GLU A 775 -26.17 -4.09 -35.06
CA GLU A 775 -25.41 -4.76 -36.13
C GLU A 775 -23.88 -4.75 -35.89
N TRP A 776 -23.41 -4.01 -34.87
CA TRP A 776 -21.99 -3.99 -34.52
C TRP A 776 -21.50 -5.37 -34.07
N PRO A 777 -20.27 -5.76 -34.40
CA PRO A 777 -19.73 -7.06 -34.03
C PRO A 777 -19.61 -7.20 -32.51
N ASN A 778 -19.84 -8.42 -32.01
CA ASN A 778 -19.42 -8.80 -30.66
C ASN A 778 -17.88 -8.94 -30.61
N GLU A 779 -17.27 -8.92 -29.42
CA GLU A 779 -15.80 -8.96 -29.24
C GLU A 779 -15.09 -10.04 -30.11
N TYR A 780 -15.65 -11.26 -30.13
CA TYR A 780 -15.10 -12.41 -30.88
C TYR A 780 -15.46 -12.45 -32.37
N GLN A 781 -16.35 -11.57 -32.85
CA GLN A 781 -16.83 -11.58 -34.23
C GLN A 781 -15.91 -10.75 -35.13
N ARG A 782 -15.09 -11.43 -35.94
CA ARG A 782 -14.27 -10.77 -36.96
C ARG A 782 -15.12 -10.19 -38.09
N GLN A 783 -14.71 -9.04 -38.59
CA GLN A 783 -15.21 -8.41 -39.80
C GLN A 783 -14.11 -8.40 -40.87
N TYR A 784 -14.54 -8.43 -42.12
CA TYR A 784 -13.70 -8.36 -43.31
C TYR A 784 -14.31 -7.32 -44.25
N GLY A 785 -13.48 -6.61 -45.03
CA GLY A 785 -13.90 -5.50 -45.89
C GLY A 785 -13.13 -4.21 -45.59
N THR A 786 -13.76 -3.07 -45.81
CA THR A 786 -13.14 -1.74 -45.71
C THR A 786 -13.75 -0.90 -44.57
N ILE A 787 -12.99 0.07 -44.06
CA ILE A 787 -13.45 1.12 -43.15
C ILE A 787 -13.35 2.43 -43.94
N ASP A 788 -14.50 3.04 -44.20
CA ASP A 788 -14.65 4.03 -45.27
C ASP A 788 -14.91 5.41 -44.67
N LEU A 789 -13.96 6.34 -44.84
CA LEU A 789 -13.97 7.67 -44.21
C LEU A 789 -14.34 8.75 -45.24
N TYR A 790 -15.52 9.34 -45.12
CA TYR A 790 -15.95 10.48 -45.92
C TYR A 790 -15.49 11.79 -45.29
N TRP A 791 -14.31 12.27 -45.70
CA TRP A 791 -13.68 13.47 -45.15
C TRP A 791 -14.18 14.73 -45.86
N ILE A 792 -15.18 15.38 -45.27
CA ILE A 792 -15.81 16.59 -45.81
C ILE A 792 -15.23 17.84 -45.12
N VAL A 793 -14.07 18.29 -45.60
CA VAL A 793 -13.44 19.60 -45.33
C VAL A 793 -12.97 19.88 -43.89
N ARG A 794 -13.51 19.23 -42.84
CA ARG A 794 -13.13 19.41 -41.42
C ARG A 794 -13.12 18.10 -40.64
N ASP A 795 -12.60 18.14 -39.40
CA ASP A 795 -12.61 17.06 -38.39
C ASP A 795 -11.88 15.74 -38.74
N GLY A 796 -11.28 15.62 -39.93
CA GLY A 796 -10.67 14.39 -40.45
C GLY A 796 -9.64 13.74 -39.52
N GLY A 797 -8.85 14.53 -38.78
CA GLY A 797 -7.87 14.01 -37.81
C GLY A 797 -8.47 13.10 -36.72
N LEU A 798 -9.67 13.41 -36.25
CA LEU A 798 -10.38 12.55 -35.29
C LEU A 798 -10.92 11.28 -35.95
N MET A 799 -11.45 11.37 -37.18
CA MET A 799 -11.95 10.19 -37.91
C MET A 799 -10.82 9.21 -38.24
N LEU A 800 -9.68 9.73 -38.70
CA LEU A 800 -8.46 8.95 -38.93
C LEU A 800 -8.01 8.25 -37.64
N LEU A 801 -7.94 8.98 -36.52
CA LEU A 801 -7.59 8.40 -35.22
C LEU A 801 -8.57 7.30 -34.77
N LEU A 802 -9.89 7.49 -34.95
CA LEU A 802 -10.88 6.47 -34.63
C LEU A 802 -10.72 5.22 -35.52
N SER A 803 -10.54 5.38 -36.84
CA SER A 803 -10.32 4.26 -37.75
C SER A 803 -9.06 3.46 -37.42
N GLN A 804 -7.96 4.14 -37.08
CA GLN A 804 -6.72 3.48 -36.67
C GLN A 804 -6.85 2.78 -35.31
N ILE A 805 -7.66 3.30 -34.38
CA ILE A 805 -7.97 2.62 -33.11
C ILE A 805 -8.82 1.37 -33.35
N LEU A 806 -9.80 1.42 -34.27
CA LEU A 806 -10.59 0.26 -34.67
C LEU A 806 -9.71 -0.86 -35.25
N LEU A 807 -8.74 -0.54 -36.11
CA LEU A 807 -7.77 -1.54 -36.61
C LEU A 807 -6.94 -2.22 -35.49
N THR A 808 -6.80 -1.62 -34.30
CA THR A 808 -6.13 -2.28 -33.15
C THR A 808 -6.98 -3.36 -32.46
N LYS A 809 -8.14 -3.73 -33.02
CA LYS A 809 -9.09 -4.72 -32.49
C LYS A 809 -9.11 -5.96 -33.37
N ALA A 810 -9.03 -7.14 -32.76
CA ALA A 810 -9.17 -8.42 -33.46
C ALA A 810 -10.47 -8.54 -34.29
N SER A 811 -11.51 -7.77 -33.95
CA SER A 811 -12.78 -7.67 -34.69
C SER A 811 -12.65 -6.92 -36.03
N PHE A 812 -11.68 -6.02 -36.20
CA PHE A 812 -11.47 -5.18 -37.40
C PHE A 812 -10.02 -5.22 -37.95
N GLU A 813 -9.12 -5.99 -37.34
CA GLU A 813 -7.71 -6.16 -37.71
C GLU A 813 -7.50 -6.62 -39.17
N SER A 814 -8.51 -7.28 -39.76
CA SER A 814 -8.50 -7.73 -41.16
C SER A 814 -9.14 -6.73 -42.15
N CYS A 815 -9.53 -5.53 -41.69
CA CYS A 815 -10.10 -4.49 -42.54
C CYS A 815 -9.01 -3.56 -43.12
N LYS A 816 -9.31 -2.92 -44.25
CA LYS A 816 -8.48 -1.86 -44.86
C LYS A 816 -9.13 -0.49 -44.69
N ILE A 817 -8.35 0.58 -44.55
CA ILE A 817 -8.89 1.94 -44.49
C ILE A 817 -8.96 2.52 -45.91
N GLN A 818 -10.12 3.07 -46.28
CA GLN A 818 -10.31 3.88 -47.48
C GLN A 818 -10.75 5.30 -47.06
N VAL A 819 -10.15 6.32 -47.66
CA VAL A 819 -10.43 7.74 -47.41
C VAL A 819 -11.05 8.33 -48.67
N PHE A 820 -12.33 8.68 -48.56
CA PHE A 820 -13.11 9.34 -49.59
C PHE A 820 -13.08 10.86 -49.38
N CYS A 821 -12.42 11.56 -50.28
CA CYS A 821 -12.45 13.03 -50.36
C CYS A 821 -13.44 13.47 -51.45
N ILE A 822 -14.07 14.62 -51.24
CA ILE A 822 -15.03 15.20 -52.20
C ILE A 822 -14.39 16.42 -52.85
N ALA A 823 -14.41 16.48 -54.18
CA ALA A 823 -13.96 17.63 -54.97
C ALA A 823 -15.13 18.21 -55.80
N GLU A 824 -15.06 19.50 -56.11
CA GLU A 824 -16.09 20.17 -56.93
C GLU A 824 -15.80 20.00 -58.42
N GLU A 825 -14.52 20.09 -58.84
CA GLU A 825 -14.05 19.86 -60.21
C GLU A 825 -13.09 18.66 -60.35
N ASP A 826 -13.05 18.04 -61.54
CA ASP A 826 -12.12 16.93 -61.85
C ASP A 826 -10.64 17.35 -61.94
N THR A 827 -10.39 18.63 -62.18
CA THR A 827 -9.08 19.29 -62.21
C THR A 827 -8.41 19.32 -60.84
N GLU A 828 -9.16 19.67 -59.79
CA GLU A 828 -8.67 19.70 -58.40
C GLU A 828 -8.44 18.30 -57.81
N ALA A 829 -9.11 17.29 -58.38
CA ALA A 829 -9.23 15.97 -57.77
C ALA A 829 -7.90 15.22 -57.63
N GLU A 830 -7.03 15.21 -58.66
CA GLU A 830 -5.73 14.52 -58.59
C GLU A 830 -4.69 15.28 -57.74
N GLU A 831 -4.75 16.62 -57.66
CA GLU A 831 -3.90 17.40 -56.77
C GLU A 831 -4.25 17.09 -55.30
N LEU A 832 -5.52 17.21 -54.93
CA LEU A 832 -6.05 16.87 -53.60
C LEU A 832 -5.71 15.42 -53.19
N LYS A 833 -5.86 14.46 -54.11
CA LYS A 833 -5.50 13.05 -53.92
C LYS A 833 -4.01 12.88 -53.62
N SER A 834 -3.14 13.63 -54.29
CA SER A 834 -1.69 13.57 -54.09
C SER A 834 -1.27 14.11 -52.71
N ASP A 835 -1.85 15.23 -52.28
CA ASP A 835 -1.54 15.85 -50.99
C ASP A 835 -2.14 15.06 -49.81
N VAL A 836 -3.36 14.55 -49.92
CA VAL A 836 -3.94 13.65 -48.90
C VAL A 836 -3.12 12.36 -48.77
N LYS A 837 -2.67 11.78 -49.89
CA LYS A 837 -1.80 10.59 -49.87
C LYS A 837 -0.44 10.86 -49.23
N LYS A 838 0.15 12.03 -49.47
CA LYS A 838 1.39 12.50 -48.83
C LYS A 838 1.22 12.73 -47.33
N PHE A 839 0.14 13.39 -46.91
CA PHE A 839 -0.22 13.58 -45.50
C PHE A 839 -0.40 12.24 -44.75
N LEU A 840 -1.07 11.26 -45.36
CA LEU A 840 -1.23 9.92 -44.79
C LEU A 840 0.10 9.15 -44.71
N TYR A 841 1.00 9.32 -45.68
CA TYR A 841 2.35 8.76 -45.67
C TYR A 841 3.22 9.34 -44.54
N ASP A 842 3.20 10.67 -44.35
CA ASP A 842 3.92 11.34 -43.26
C ASP A 842 3.39 10.91 -41.87
N LEU A 843 2.09 10.61 -41.78
CA LEU A 843 1.44 10.02 -40.60
C LEU A 843 1.60 8.49 -40.49
N ARG A 844 2.26 7.84 -41.45
CA ARG A 844 2.49 6.37 -41.55
C ARG A 844 1.22 5.52 -41.55
N MET A 845 0.08 6.06 -41.99
CA MET A 845 -1.17 5.31 -42.09
C MET A 845 -1.32 4.66 -43.47
N GLN A 846 -1.55 3.34 -43.48
CA GLN A 846 -1.82 2.59 -44.70
C GLN A 846 -3.30 2.69 -45.06
N ALA A 847 -3.63 3.73 -45.83
CA ALA A 847 -4.98 3.99 -46.33
C ALA A 847 -4.97 4.27 -47.84
N GLU A 848 -6.03 3.83 -48.52
CA GLU A 848 -6.27 4.12 -49.93
C GLU A 848 -7.05 5.45 -50.06
N VAL A 849 -6.66 6.31 -51.01
CA VAL A 849 -7.28 7.64 -51.20
C VAL A 849 -8.09 7.63 -52.49
N ILE A 850 -9.39 7.86 -52.35
CA ILE A 850 -10.36 7.93 -53.43
C ILE A 850 -10.93 9.35 -53.42
N VAL A 851 -10.89 10.04 -54.56
CA VAL A 851 -11.55 11.34 -54.71
C VAL A 851 -12.78 11.17 -55.58
N VAL A 852 -13.90 11.73 -55.13
CA VAL A 852 -15.19 11.66 -55.83
C VAL A 852 -15.63 13.08 -56.20
N THR A 853 -15.86 13.32 -57.48
CA THR A 853 -16.27 14.62 -58.00
C THR A 853 -17.78 14.69 -58.14
N MET A 854 -18.36 15.82 -57.71
CA MET A 854 -19.82 15.94 -57.56
C MET A 854 -20.56 16.26 -58.86
N SER A 855 -19.90 16.64 -59.95
CA SER A 855 -20.59 17.06 -61.18
C SER A 855 -21.24 15.92 -61.99
N GLY A 856 -20.75 14.67 -61.90
CA GLY A 856 -21.03 13.64 -62.90
C GLY A 856 -22.21 12.67 -62.67
N SER A 857 -22.90 12.69 -61.53
CA SER A 857 -23.87 11.63 -61.18
C SER A 857 -25.34 12.01 -61.38
N GLN A 858 -25.98 11.43 -62.40
CA GLN A 858 -27.44 11.24 -62.44
C GLN A 858 -27.84 10.16 -61.41
N GLY A 859 -28.97 10.36 -60.73
CA GLY A 859 -29.40 9.51 -59.60
C GLY A 859 -30.24 8.30 -60.02
N GLN A 860 -30.36 7.32 -59.12
CA GLN A 860 -31.31 6.21 -59.22
C GLN A 860 -32.69 6.65 -58.71
N ASP A 861 -33.77 6.12 -59.29
CA ASP A 861 -35.15 6.54 -58.99
C ASP A 861 -35.50 6.46 -57.49
N ASP A 862 -35.07 5.39 -56.80
CA ASP A 862 -35.26 5.18 -55.35
C ASP A 862 -34.87 6.40 -54.49
N SER A 863 -33.80 7.12 -54.89
CA SER A 863 -33.33 8.30 -54.17
C SER A 863 -34.25 9.51 -54.37
N ILE A 864 -34.89 9.60 -55.54
CA ILE A 864 -35.80 10.71 -55.91
C ILE A 864 -37.12 10.57 -55.14
N GLU A 865 -37.61 9.33 -54.92
CA GLU A 865 -38.78 9.11 -54.05
C GLU A 865 -38.48 9.57 -52.61
N ALA A 866 -37.36 9.14 -52.03
CA ALA A 866 -36.95 9.54 -50.67
C ALA A 866 -36.85 11.07 -50.50
N PHE A 867 -36.27 11.76 -51.50
CA PHE A 867 -36.24 13.22 -51.57
C PHE A 867 -37.65 13.83 -51.55
N SER A 868 -38.53 13.36 -52.45
CA SER A 868 -39.91 13.87 -52.54
C SER A 868 -40.70 13.64 -51.24
N ALA A 869 -40.41 12.55 -50.52
CA ALA A 869 -41.05 12.21 -49.26
C ALA A 869 -40.56 13.13 -48.13
N ALA A 870 -39.25 13.37 -48.04
CA ALA A 870 -38.68 14.33 -47.09
C ALA A 870 -39.16 15.77 -47.35
N GLN A 871 -39.19 16.20 -48.62
CA GLN A 871 -39.70 17.52 -49.03
C GLN A 871 -41.18 17.68 -48.65
N ARG A 872 -42.02 16.67 -48.87
CA ARG A 872 -43.43 16.66 -48.42
C ARG A 872 -43.58 16.77 -46.90
N ARG A 873 -42.81 16.00 -46.11
CA ARG A 873 -42.85 16.07 -44.63
C ARG A 873 -42.38 17.41 -44.07
N ILE A 874 -41.35 18.00 -44.68
CA ILE A 874 -40.87 19.34 -44.35
C ILE A 874 -41.95 20.39 -44.68
N ALA A 875 -42.60 20.29 -45.84
CA ALA A 875 -43.65 21.21 -46.26
C ALA A 875 -44.91 21.14 -45.38
N SER A 876 -45.35 19.93 -44.96
CA SER A 876 -46.49 19.79 -44.04
C SER A 876 -46.18 20.38 -42.66
N TYR A 877 -45.05 20.02 -42.05
CA TYR A 877 -44.63 20.57 -40.74
C TYR A 877 -44.47 22.10 -40.78
N LEU A 878 -44.02 22.64 -41.92
CA LEU A 878 -43.93 24.09 -42.16
C LEU A 878 -45.30 24.76 -42.34
N ALA A 879 -46.28 24.08 -42.95
CA ALA A 879 -47.66 24.54 -43.00
C ALA A 879 -48.31 24.55 -41.61
N ASP A 880 -48.10 23.49 -40.81
CA ASP A 880 -48.60 23.37 -39.44
C ASP A 880 -48.04 24.49 -38.54
N MET A 881 -46.73 24.79 -38.64
CA MET A 881 -46.13 25.93 -37.95
C MET A 881 -46.67 27.28 -38.43
N LYS A 882 -46.85 27.48 -39.75
CA LYS A 882 -47.43 28.71 -40.31
C LYS A 882 -48.88 28.93 -39.83
N ALA A 883 -49.66 27.85 -39.68
CA ALA A 883 -51.01 27.88 -39.12
C ALA A 883 -51.00 28.19 -37.61
N ALA A 884 -50.16 27.50 -36.83
CA ALA A 884 -50.06 27.71 -35.38
C ALA A 884 -49.60 29.13 -35.00
N ALA A 885 -48.82 29.80 -35.86
CA ALA A 885 -48.28 31.13 -35.59
C ALA A 885 -49.29 32.28 -35.73
N ASN A 886 -50.44 32.08 -36.39
CA ASN A 886 -51.51 33.09 -36.57
C ASN A 886 -51.00 34.51 -37.00
N GLY A 887 -50.00 34.57 -37.87
CA GLY A 887 -49.40 35.82 -38.36
C GLY A 887 -48.33 36.45 -37.45
N GLY A 888 -48.04 35.85 -36.29
CA GLY A 888 -46.88 36.19 -35.47
C GLY A 888 -45.55 35.66 -36.04
N PRO A 889 -44.40 36.01 -35.42
CA PRO A 889 -43.12 35.44 -35.80
C PRO A 889 -43.11 33.92 -35.56
N LEU A 890 -42.56 33.15 -36.50
CA LEU A 890 -42.45 31.69 -36.39
C LEU A 890 -41.58 31.33 -35.16
N MET A 891 -42.16 30.59 -34.23
CA MET A 891 -41.51 30.11 -33.01
C MET A 891 -41.43 28.59 -33.03
N ALA A 892 -40.27 28.03 -32.74
CA ALA A 892 -40.09 26.62 -32.41
C ALA A 892 -39.16 26.49 -31.21
N ASP A 893 -39.48 25.60 -30.26
CA ASP A 893 -38.63 25.34 -29.07
C ASP A 893 -38.25 26.62 -28.30
N GLY A 894 -39.19 27.57 -28.21
CA GLY A 894 -39.01 28.88 -27.55
C GLY A 894 -38.13 29.90 -28.29
N LYS A 895 -37.72 29.63 -29.53
CA LYS A 895 -36.83 30.50 -30.32
C LYS A 895 -37.49 30.96 -31.62
N GLN A 896 -37.15 32.18 -32.04
CA GLN A 896 -37.52 32.69 -33.36
C GLN A 896 -36.82 31.87 -34.46
N VAL A 897 -37.59 31.43 -35.43
CA VAL A 897 -37.15 30.63 -36.57
C VAL A 897 -37.16 31.49 -37.83
N MET A 898 -36.11 31.43 -38.64
CA MET A 898 -36.12 31.94 -40.01
C MET A 898 -35.84 30.78 -40.97
N VAL A 899 -36.86 30.36 -41.71
CA VAL A 899 -36.72 29.33 -42.75
C VAL A 899 -36.52 30.01 -44.10
N ASN A 900 -35.37 29.76 -44.73
CA ASN A 900 -35.20 30.05 -46.15
C ASN A 900 -35.43 28.74 -46.94
N GLU A 901 -36.57 28.67 -47.64
CA GLU A 901 -37.03 27.46 -48.34
C GLU A 901 -36.03 27.01 -49.43
N GLN A 902 -35.30 27.93 -50.08
CA GLN A 902 -34.22 27.60 -51.03
C GLN A 902 -32.98 26.99 -50.35
N GLN A 903 -32.66 27.40 -49.12
CA GLN A 903 -31.55 26.82 -48.37
C GLN A 903 -31.89 25.41 -47.87
N VAL A 904 -33.14 25.20 -47.43
CA VAL A 904 -33.68 23.88 -47.07
C VAL A 904 -33.52 22.91 -48.25
N GLU A 905 -33.95 23.30 -49.44
CA GLU A 905 -33.85 22.48 -50.66
C GLU A 905 -32.39 22.18 -51.03
N LYS A 906 -31.50 23.19 -51.02
CA LYS A 906 -30.07 22.98 -51.29
C LYS A 906 -29.42 22.02 -50.30
N PHE A 907 -29.73 22.12 -49.00
CA PHE A 907 -29.22 21.17 -47.99
C PHE A 907 -29.76 19.75 -48.23
N LEU A 908 -31.07 19.60 -48.46
CA LEU A 908 -31.70 18.30 -48.71
C LEU A 908 -31.09 17.59 -49.93
N TYR A 909 -30.88 18.32 -51.03
CA TYR A 909 -30.27 17.79 -52.24
C TYR A 909 -28.79 17.41 -52.06
N THR A 910 -28.02 18.25 -51.34
CA THR A 910 -26.62 17.95 -50.99
C THR A 910 -26.52 16.68 -50.15
N THR A 911 -27.44 16.50 -49.19
CA THR A 911 -27.47 15.35 -48.30
C THR A 911 -27.89 14.05 -49.02
N LEU A 912 -28.88 14.10 -49.91
CA LEU A 912 -29.19 12.99 -50.82
C LEU A 912 -27.97 12.59 -51.65
N LYS A 913 -27.27 13.58 -52.21
CA LYS A 913 -26.13 13.31 -53.10
C LYS A 913 -24.96 12.67 -52.35
N LEU A 914 -24.75 13.06 -51.10
CA LEU A 914 -23.82 12.40 -50.20
C LEU A 914 -24.26 10.95 -49.89
N ASN A 915 -25.52 10.70 -49.53
CA ASN A 915 -25.96 9.32 -49.24
C ASN A 915 -25.92 8.41 -50.48
N SER A 916 -26.39 8.87 -51.64
CA SER A 916 -26.26 8.10 -52.89
C SER A 916 -24.79 7.80 -53.26
N THR A 917 -23.86 8.66 -52.90
CA THR A 917 -22.40 8.39 -53.02
C THR A 917 -21.93 7.34 -52.02
N ILE A 918 -22.39 7.39 -50.76
CA ILE A 918 -22.10 6.38 -49.74
C ILE A 918 -22.66 5.01 -50.15
N LEU A 919 -23.91 4.94 -50.62
CA LEU A 919 -24.56 3.71 -51.08
C LEU A 919 -23.95 3.16 -52.38
N ARG A 920 -23.36 4.00 -53.23
CA ARG A 920 -22.66 3.55 -54.45
C ARG A 920 -21.31 2.89 -54.17
N TYR A 921 -20.52 3.42 -53.24
CA TYR A 921 -19.16 2.93 -52.98
C TYR A 921 -19.05 2.04 -51.73
N SER A 922 -19.75 2.38 -50.65
CA SER A 922 -19.56 1.80 -49.30
C SER A 922 -20.63 0.78 -48.89
N ARG A 923 -21.45 0.27 -49.82
CA ARG A 923 -22.56 -0.68 -49.51
C ARG A 923 -22.11 -1.97 -48.81
N MET A 924 -20.86 -2.37 -49.00
CA MET A 924 -20.25 -3.57 -48.39
C MET A 924 -19.19 -3.22 -47.32
N ALA A 925 -19.14 -1.96 -46.86
CA ALA A 925 -18.18 -1.52 -45.85
C ALA A 925 -18.38 -2.24 -44.50
N ALA A 926 -17.28 -2.44 -43.77
CA ALA A 926 -17.34 -2.89 -42.39
C ALA A 926 -17.94 -1.79 -41.49
N VAL A 927 -17.47 -0.55 -41.63
CA VAL A 927 -18.01 0.65 -40.97
C VAL A 927 -17.78 1.87 -41.87
N VAL A 928 -18.80 2.72 -42.00
CA VAL A 928 -18.67 4.05 -42.65
C VAL A 928 -18.49 5.13 -41.59
N LEU A 929 -17.49 6.00 -41.74
CA LEU A 929 -17.28 7.19 -40.92
C LEU A 929 -17.62 8.44 -41.75
N VAL A 930 -18.50 9.30 -41.23
CA VAL A 930 -18.93 10.54 -41.90
C VAL A 930 -18.81 11.72 -40.93
N SER A 931 -18.33 12.87 -41.42
CA SER A 931 -18.32 14.11 -40.63
C SER A 931 -19.73 14.64 -40.36
N LEU A 932 -20.08 14.92 -39.11
CA LEU A 932 -21.40 15.41 -38.69
C LEU A 932 -21.68 16.83 -39.23
N PRO A 933 -22.64 17.02 -40.16
CA PRO A 933 -23.00 18.35 -40.62
C PRO A 933 -23.55 19.19 -39.44
N PRO A 934 -23.19 20.48 -39.33
CA PRO A 934 -23.67 21.32 -38.24
C PRO A 934 -25.19 21.56 -38.34
N PRO A 935 -25.93 21.56 -37.21
CA PRO A 935 -27.31 22.04 -37.23
C PRO A 935 -27.33 23.51 -37.67
N PRO A 936 -28.10 23.88 -38.70
CA PRO A 936 -28.16 25.26 -39.17
C PRO A 936 -28.78 26.18 -38.12
N LEU A 937 -28.19 27.38 -37.97
CA LEU A 937 -28.67 28.38 -37.01
C LEU A 937 -30.09 28.82 -37.39
N ASN A 938 -30.95 28.97 -36.38
CA ASN A 938 -32.34 29.45 -36.48
C ASN A 938 -33.28 28.58 -37.34
N HIS A 939 -32.92 27.33 -37.66
CA HIS A 939 -33.83 26.32 -38.23
C HIS A 939 -34.53 25.50 -37.13
N PRO A 940 -35.73 24.94 -37.39
CA PRO A 940 -36.36 23.95 -36.51
C PRO A 940 -35.53 22.67 -36.41
N ALA A 941 -35.47 22.08 -35.21
CA ALA A 941 -34.78 20.81 -34.97
C ALA A 941 -35.35 19.64 -35.80
N TYR A 942 -36.65 19.69 -36.15
CA TYR A 942 -37.30 18.71 -37.02
C TYR A 942 -36.64 18.62 -38.40
N PHE A 943 -36.31 19.75 -39.04
CA PHE A 943 -35.68 19.75 -40.37
C PHE A 943 -34.27 19.13 -40.33
N TYR A 944 -33.51 19.39 -39.28
CA TYR A 944 -32.19 18.75 -39.11
C TYR A 944 -32.33 17.23 -38.95
N MET A 945 -33.37 16.74 -38.28
CA MET A 945 -33.65 15.30 -38.20
C MET A 945 -34.03 14.70 -39.56
N GLU A 946 -34.86 15.35 -40.38
CA GLU A 946 -35.14 14.88 -41.75
C GLU A 946 -33.88 14.82 -42.63
N TYR A 947 -32.99 15.83 -42.55
CA TYR A 947 -31.71 15.79 -43.27
C TYR A 947 -30.84 14.62 -42.77
N MET A 948 -30.71 14.46 -41.45
CA MET A 948 -29.88 13.42 -40.85
C MET A 948 -30.42 12.02 -41.15
N ASP A 949 -31.74 11.85 -41.24
CA ASP A 949 -32.37 10.57 -41.58
C ASP A 949 -32.10 10.20 -43.06
N LEU A 950 -32.26 11.17 -43.98
CA LEU A 950 -31.91 11.04 -45.39
C LEU A 950 -30.41 10.75 -45.62
N LEU A 951 -29.52 11.25 -44.76
CA LEU A 951 -28.08 10.96 -44.80
C LEU A 951 -27.75 9.50 -44.46
N VAL A 952 -28.51 8.91 -43.54
CA VAL A 952 -28.21 7.57 -43.00
C VAL A 952 -29.07 6.46 -43.61
N GLU A 953 -30.06 6.80 -44.43
CA GLU A 953 -31.00 5.86 -45.04
C GLU A 953 -30.29 4.74 -45.80
N ASN A 954 -30.71 3.50 -45.58
CA ASN A 954 -30.12 2.26 -46.13
C ASN A 954 -28.63 1.98 -45.80
N VAL A 955 -27.95 2.79 -44.98
CA VAL A 955 -26.60 2.49 -44.47
C VAL A 955 -26.67 1.70 -43.15
N PRO A 956 -26.09 0.48 -43.08
CA PRO A 956 -26.17 -0.40 -41.90
C PRO A 956 -25.40 0.16 -40.69
N ARG A 957 -24.07 0.30 -40.82
CA ARG A 957 -23.16 0.68 -39.72
C ARG A 957 -22.43 1.98 -40.04
N MET A 958 -22.93 3.08 -39.48
CA MET A 958 -22.34 4.41 -39.63
C MET A 958 -21.92 5.00 -38.28
N LEU A 959 -20.74 5.60 -38.25
CA LEU A 959 -20.28 6.53 -37.22
C LEU A 959 -20.33 7.95 -37.76
N ILE A 960 -21.17 8.79 -37.17
CA ILE A 960 -21.24 10.22 -37.50
C ILE A 960 -20.39 10.98 -36.48
N VAL A 961 -19.26 11.53 -36.92
CA VAL A 961 -18.19 12.02 -36.06
C VAL A 961 -18.07 13.53 -36.17
N ARG A 962 -17.88 14.22 -35.04
CA ARG A 962 -17.52 15.63 -34.98
C ARG A 962 -16.33 15.88 -34.05
N GLY A 963 -15.41 16.70 -34.51
CA GLY A 963 -14.21 17.12 -33.79
C GLY A 963 -14.43 18.34 -32.91
N TYR A 964 -13.32 18.99 -32.56
CA TYR A 964 -13.29 20.24 -31.78
C TYR A 964 -13.20 21.44 -32.71
N ARG A 965 -13.22 22.66 -32.14
CA ARG A 965 -12.84 23.88 -32.88
C ARG A 965 -11.35 23.97 -33.27
N ARG A 966 -10.59 22.86 -33.17
CA ARG A 966 -9.16 22.71 -33.47
C ARG A 966 -8.91 21.27 -33.91
N ASP A 967 -8.23 21.09 -35.03
CA ASP A 967 -7.93 19.75 -35.56
C ASP A 967 -7.00 18.95 -34.64
N VAL A 968 -7.37 17.69 -34.40
CA VAL A 968 -6.60 16.75 -33.57
C VAL A 968 -5.64 15.97 -34.46
N VAL A 969 -4.42 16.48 -34.63
CA VAL A 969 -3.33 15.74 -35.27
C VAL A 969 -2.44 15.12 -34.19
N THR A 970 -2.79 13.89 -33.77
CA THR A 970 -1.95 13.05 -32.93
C THR A 970 -0.79 12.44 -33.73
N LEU A 971 0.37 12.27 -33.10
CA LEU A 971 1.46 11.50 -33.71
C LEU A 971 1.16 10.00 -33.55
N PHE A 972 0.89 9.33 -34.67
CA PHE A 972 0.67 7.89 -34.71
C PHE A 972 1.95 7.13 -34.35
N THR A 973 1.94 6.51 -33.17
CA THR A 973 3.01 5.72 -32.57
C THR A 973 2.44 4.48 -31.86
#